data_AF-A0A3P8HK45-F1
#
_entry.id   AF-A0A3P8HK45-F1
#
_cell.length_a   1.000
_cell.length_b   1.000
_cell.length_c   1.000
_cell.angle_alpha   90.00
_cell.angle_beta   90.00
_cell.angle_gamma   90.00
#
_symmetry.space_group_name_H-M   'P 1'
#
loop_
_entity.id
_entity.type
_entity.pdbx_description
1 polymer ?
#
loop_
_entity_poly.entity_id
_entity_poly.type
_entity_poly.pdbx_seq_one_letter_code
_entity_poly.pdbx_strand_id
1 'polypeptide(L)'
;MDYEQTSAYFLTIEARDRGQPPLSSTAVLTVQVDDANDNQPQFLGRQRIPENIGLNNLDGLTSIDSNFYEYYYSFSVVENSRNGTVVGKLNAIDPDSGDNGRVSFHLSGNIDFSTLFKTYQQDSENIEFLTVAEAKTRFSLDSESGRLILIFQPDREAVSGYWLMVQVEDHGKPIPLSSLTLVYVEILDINDCAPTFEKSNYEFYVEVDRSGNISSCSEKQNSYENNCQSTTGSSGNVLIGRLKLTDSDAHPNSGPFTCHLANSGIIQTVLHDSLSSSRSSATSLITSTTGSSSSTSLFSVRSTEVRIHTSNSNKNDHLNNQTDFSRGECLLYAIDKLPVGSQSLVIRANDNGLTALHTTTTVTVRIIRMSNLPPEIVNTNSTLIYYRSLHDWNENYFHESSSKQDISEQISDKTICRITVKDRTAHDRLFFELLKDNTSMSNLFSVDQYDGTIRPAMKISSNSDTSRSNLYDTSTSSRKPILNRFHNSLIHLDSGNYPLRVRVTNGTLTSEATMHIKVIAITEEMLDSSLVIRISNLLPNLFYMENYNTVLQNHLSNLLLESSSSYFSPSSSTILSPKNNSSQDENVYILSVQETDFPNRLNSLSSSSNVYHQKNAFMDSHRNKRSIDRAVDILIAVYDPKEREFIKPFKIAQAINGIADSLSVEFGGEIEAVHDVCTPQFCPHGRCHTKVSIDPNGLMNRIEVHRVNQVSPRFVLSPVCQCPIHFTGLLCNTPTDACALANCPASRLCIPHGLNDYSCICPPPRTGPNCESLLIYGDGRDDCHSESCFNQRENGPLQFTGGTFIHWEFVNPNPFFMELKFSFRTRQTNGPLVFIRWSSLRTFQIRLTDGGHLVISASGLSNGLPITDWLVSNVSIADGHWHRVRFVLTVLNSNKATHVDALFHDALIEDWWVELTVNGINPQSASINWSPGDSYQQGILVGADLVHGFRPLSEPYKLTTINTAPKSNSFLNSTNSSPIIFRSGIVGCFRDFTINHIKPPYQINLAPKHSESFRGFSSNPSVLIVRTHKLDYGCQPIMTISGSCASGPCLHGGTCVTGSKQSSSSSSYICDCPSLFHGRHCERTNDACLLAPCYNGGR
;
A
#
# COMPACT_ATOMS: atom_id res chain seq x y z
N MET A 1 -60.48 -61.32 -27.51
CA MET A 1 -61.50 -60.37 -27.05
C MET A 1 -60.71 -59.18 -26.55
N ASP A 2 -61.23 -57.99 -26.72
CA ASP A 2 -60.60 -56.72 -26.38
C ASP A 2 -61.61 -56.04 -25.44
N TYR A 3 -61.17 -55.78 -24.21
CA TYR A 3 -62.06 -55.28 -23.15
C TYR A 3 -62.53 -53.85 -23.48
N GLU A 4 -61.61 -53.04 -23.97
CA GLU A 4 -61.75 -51.63 -24.34
C GLU A 4 -62.75 -51.49 -25.50
N GLN A 5 -62.78 -52.46 -26.41
CA GLN A 5 -63.77 -52.50 -27.47
C GLN A 5 -65.14 -53.01 -27.01
N THR A 6 -65.21 -54.10 -26.23
CA THR A 6 -66.48 -54.66 -25.71
C THR A 6 -66.26 -55.51 -24.45
N SER A 7 -66.65 -54.99 -23.29
CA SER A 7 -66.44 -55.62 -21.99
C SER A 7 -67.37 -56.79 -21.64
N ALA A 8 -68.50 -56.95 -22.35
CA ALA A 8 -69.37 -58.11 -22.19
C ALA A 8 -70.19 -58.43 -23.44
N TYR A 9 -70.39 -59.72 -23.69
CA TYR A 9 -71.24 -60.23 -24.76
C TYR A 9 -72.46 -60.95 -24.17
N PHE A 10 -73.66 -60.63 -24.69
CA PHE A 10 -74.91 -61.28 -24.29
C PHE A 10 -75.42 -62.14 -25.45
N LEU A 11 -75.28 -63.45 -25.31
CA LEU A 11 -75.65 -64.41 -26.36
C LEU A 11 -76.96 -65.09 -25.98
N THR A 12 -77.96 -65.05 -26.87
CA THR A 12 -79.20 -65.81 -26.67
C THR A 12 -79.01 -67.21 -27.24
N ILE A 13 -79.01 -68.21 -26.38
CA ILE A 13 -78.96 -69.62 -26.77
C ILE A 13 -80.39 -70.17 -26.85
N GLU A 14 -80.78 -70.72 -27.99
CA GLU A 14 -82.08 -71.38 -28.19
C GLU A 14 -81.92 -72.90 -28.12
N ALA A 15 -82.68 -73.53 -27.24
CA ALA A 15 -82.91 -74.97 -27.26
C ALA A 15 -84.28 -75.22 -27.89
N ARG A 16 -84.31 -75.87 -29.07
CA ARG A 16 -85.54 -76.22 -29.80
C ARG A 16 -85.69 -77.73 -29.85
N ASP A 17 -86.87 -78.23 -29.48
CA ASP A 17 -87.18 -79.65 -29.63
C ASP A 17 -87.49 -80.00 -31.10
N ARG A 18 -87.67 -81.30 -31.40
CA ARG A 18 -87.97 -81.78 -32.77
C ARG A 18 -89.44 -82.17 -32.96
N GLY A 19 -90.34 -81.72 -32.07
CA GLY A 19 -91.78 -82.00 -32.14
C GLY A 19 -92.46 -81.31 -33.34
N GLN A 20 -93.73 -81.64 -33.64
CA GLN A 20 -94.51 -80.92 -34.66
C GLN A 20 -95.81 -80.34 -34.06
N PRO A 21 -95.95 -78.99 -34.01
CA PRO A 21 -94.90 -78.01 -34.27
C PRO A 21 -93.80 -78.03 -33.16
N PRO A 22 -92.53 -77.71 -33.47
CA PRO A 22 -91.46 -77.75 -32.47
C PRO A 22 -91.59 -76.57 -31.50
N LEU A 23 -91.38 -76.83 -30.21
CA LEU A 23 -91.30 -75.80 -29.19
C LEU A 23 -89.84 -75.47 -28.89
N SER A 24 -89.56 -74.20 -28.61
CA SER A 24 -88.23 -73.78 -28.19
C SER A 24 -88.24 -72.87 -26.98
N SER A 25 -87.14 -72.92 -26.22
CA SER A 25 -86.85 -72.04 -25.09
C SER A 25 -85.51 -71.38 -25.32
N THR A 26 -85.40 -70.10 -24.98
CA THR A 26 -84.16 -69.35 -25.05
C THR A 26 -83.65 -68.99 -23.66
N ALA A 27 -82.34 -68.91 -23.49
CA ALA A 27 -81.66 -68.35 -22.32
C ALA A 27 -80.55 -67.38 -22.76
N VAL A 28 -80.23 -66.38 -21.95
CA VAL A 28 -79.14 -65.45 -22.23
C VAL A 28 -77.89 -65.88 -21.46
N LEU A 29 -76.80 -66.17 -22.19
CA LEU A 29 -75.45 -66.35 -21.64
C LEU A 29 -74.73 -65.00 -21.67
N THR A 30 -74.30 -64.53 -20.51
CA THR A 30 -73.43 -63.37 -20.39
C THR A 30 -71.98 -63.84 -20.30
N VAL A 31 -71.16 -63.42 -21.26
CA VAL A 31 -69.70 -63.58 -21.21
C VAL A 31 -69.11 -62.23 -20.82
N GLN A 32 -68.46 -62.17 -19.65
CA GLN A 32 -67.68 -61.00 -19.24
C GLN A 32 -66.25 -61.17 -19.71
N VAL A 33 -65.68 -60.12 -20.29
CA VAL A 33 -64.27 -60.04 -20.66
C VAL A 33 -63.54 -59.42 -19.46
N ASP A 34 -62.44 -60.03 -19.03
CA ASP A 34 -61.57 -59.45 -18.00
C ASP A 34 -60.58 -58.49 -18.67
N ASP A 35 -60.38 -57.33 -18.05
CA ASP A 35 -59.42 -56.31 -18.46
C ASP A 35 -57.96 -56.78 -18.31
N ALA A 36 -57.09 -56.35 -19.22
CA ALA A 36 -55.65 -56.63 -19.20
C ALA A 36 -54.88 -55.34 -19.51
N ASN A 37 -53.74 -55.12 -18.84
CA ASN A 37 -52.91 -53.91 -19.04
C ASN A 37 -52.19 -53.94 -20.40
N ASP A 38 -52.90 -53.65 -21.49
CA ASP A 38 -52.41 -53.71 -22.86
C ASP A 38 -52.43 -52.36 -23.60
N ASN A 39 -52.91 -51.29 -22.95
CA ASN A 39 -52.77 -49.93 -23.42
C ASN A 39 -51.80 -49.14 -22.52
N GLN A 40 -51.01 -48.25 -23.13
CA GLN A 40 -50.13 -47.36 -22.39
C GLN A 40 -50.79 -45.98 -22.20
N PRO A 41 -50.44 -45.23 -21.14
CA PRO A 41 -51.01 -43.91 -20.90
C PRO A 41 -50.70 -42.92 -22.03
N GLN A 42 -51.63 -42.01 -22.35
CA GLN A 42 -51.50 -41.03 -23.42
C GLN A 42 -51.70 -39.58 -22.94
N PHE A 43 -50.73 -38.71 -23.22
CA PHE A 43 -50.81 -37.27 -22.90
C PHE A 43 -51.75 -36.50 -23.83
N LEU A 44 -52.57 -35.61 -23.25
CA LEU A 44 -53.59 -34.79 -23.93
C LEU A 44 -53.27 -33.29 -23.91
N GLY A 45 -53.47 -32.60 -25.03
CA GLY A 45 -53.32 -31.13 -25.10
C GLY A 45 -51.88 -30.65 -25.36
N ARG A 46 -51.04 -31.53 -25.92
CA ARG A 46 -49.71 -31.17 -26.41
C ARG A 46 -49.82 -30.40 -27.74
N GLN A 47 -48.91 -29.46 -27.95
CA GLN A 47 -48.77 -28.67 -29.18
C GLN A 47 -47.70 -29.27 -30.07
N ARG A 48 -47.85 -29.17 -31.41
CA ARG A 48 -46.85 -29.68 -32.36
C ARG A 48 -45.59 -28.83 -32.29
N ILE A 49 -44.42 -29.46 -32.26
CA ILE A 49 -43.13 -28.76 -32.33
C ILE A 49 -43.00 -28.09 -33.71
N PRO A 50 -42.72 -26.78 -33.80
CA PRO A 50 -42.52 -26.09 -35.07
C PRO A 50 -41.39 -26.71 -35.91
N GLU A 51 -41.59 -26.83 -37.23
CA GLU A 51 -40.63 -27.48 -38.16
C GLU A 51 -39.22 -26.84 -38.13
N ASN A 52 -39.12 -25.58 -37.71
CA ASN A 52 -37.86 -24.86 -37.61
C ASN A 52 -36.93 -25.40 -36.51
N ILE A 53 -37.45 -26.11 -35.48
CA ILE A 53 -36.66 -26.63 -34.34
C ILE A 53 -35.78 -27.84 -34.73
N GLY A 54 -35.90 -28.35 -35.97
CA GLY A 54 -34.87 -29.19 -36.59
C GLY A 54 -34.66 -30.56 -35.94
N LEU A 55 -35.69 -31.17 -35.35
CA LEU A 55 -35.59 -32.51 -34.72
C LEU A 55 -35.54 -33.69 -35.72
N ASN A 56 -35.62 -33.42 -37.03
CA ASN A 56 -35.79 -34.45 -38.06
C ASN A 56 -34.52 -35.21 -38.46
N ASN A 57 -33.35 -34.92 -37.85
CA ASN A 57 -32.04 -35.48 -38.23
C ASN A 57 -31.35 -36.29 -37.10
N LEU A 58 -32.11 -36.91 -36.19
CA LEU A 58 -31.54 -37.80 -35.17
C LEU A 58 -31.42 -39.26 -35.67
N ASP A 59 -30.32 -39.57 -36.36
CA ASP A 59 -29.91 -40.94 -36.63
C ASP A 59 -29.33 -41.58 -35.36
N GLY A 60 -30.12 -42.39 -34.64
CA GLY A 60 -29.60 -43.20 -33.52
C GLY A 60 -30.60 -43.75 -32.49
N LEU A 61 -31.86 -43.32 -32.50
CA LEU A 61 -32.90 -43.80 -31.57
C LEU A 61 -33.92 -44.71 -32.29
N THR A 62 -33.45 -45.82 -32.86
CA THR A 62 -34.26 -46.73 -33.69
C THR A 62 -35.08 -47.78 -32.90
N SER A 63 -35.51 -47.49 -31.67
CA SER A 63 -36.39 -48.43 -30.92
C SER A 63 -37.31 -47.83 -29.84
N ILE A 64 -37.58 -46.52 -29.86
CA ILE A 64 -38.57 -45.89 -28.95
C ILE A 64 -39.58 -45.12 -29.81
N ASP A 65 -40.88 -45.28 -29.53
CA ASP A 65 -42.04 -44.83 -30.32
C ASP A 65 -41.86 -43.47 -31.04
N SER A 66 -41.99 -43.50 -32.36
CA SER A 66 -41.75 -42.39 -33.29
C SER A 66 -42.66 -41.16 -33.15
N ASN A 67 -43.66 -41.18 -32.24
CA ASN A 67 -44.58 -40.06 -32.00
C ASN A 67 -44.17 -39.16 -30.81
N PHE A 68 -43.10 -39.51 -30.10
CA PHE A 68 -42.65 -38.78 -28.91
C PHE A 68 -42.08 -37.38 -29.23
N TYR A 69 -41.37 -37.21 -30.35
CA TYR A 69 -40.65 -35.98 -30.72
C TYR A 69 -41.48 -34.93 -31.47
N GLU A 70 -42.76 -35.19 -31.72
CA GLU A 70 -43.57 -34.28 -32.54
C GLU A 70 -44.38 -33.29 -31.69
N TYR A 71 -44.57 -33.54 -30.39
CA TYR A 71 -45.47 -32.75 -29.55
C TYR A 71 -44.94 -32.46 -28.14
N TYR A 72 -45.17 -31.25 -27.63
CA TYR A 72 -44.74 -30.75 -26.32
C TYR A 72 -45.82 -29.93 -25.59
N TYR A 73 -45.71 -29.77 -24.27
CA TYR A 73 -46.49 -28.77 -23.53
C TYR A 73 -45.74 -27.45 -23.46
N SER A 74 -46.45 -26.33 -23.62
CA SER A 74 -45.91 -24.99 -23.37
C SER A 74 -46.72 -24.33 -22.27
N PHE A 75 -46.02 -23.86 -21.24
CA PHE A 75 -46.58 -23.04 -20.17
C PHE A 75 -45.78 -21.75 -20.05
N SER A 76 -46.40 -20.69 -19.53
CA SER A 76 -45.71 -19.44 -19.26
C SER A 76 -45.96 -18.99 -17.82
N VAL A 77 -44.93 -18.42 -17.20
CA VAL A 77 -44.99 -17.88 -15.84
C VAL A 77 -44.24 -16.55 -15.81
N VAL A 78 -44.81 -15.56 -15.13
CA VAL A 78 -44.14 -14.26 -15.00
C VAL A 78 -42.96 -14.39 -14.05
N GLU A 79 -41.86 -13.70 -14.34
CA GLU A 79 -40.73 -13.66 -13.41
C GLU A 79 -41.10 -13.05 -12.05
N ASN A 80 -40.22 -13.21 -11.06
CA ASN A 80 -40.46 -12.83 -9.66
C ASN A 80 -41.69 -13.52 -9.02
N SER A 81 -42.32 -14.49 -9.71
CA SER A 81 -43.44 -15.27 -9.19
C SER A 81 -43.06 -16.01 -7.90
N ARG A 82 -44.00 -16.05 -6.95
CA ARG A 82 -43.75 -16.64 -5.63
C ARG A 82 -43.61 -18.16 -5.73
N ASN A 83 -42.75 -18.74 -4.89
CA ASN A 83 -42.65 -20.18 -4.72
C ASN A 83 -44.02 -20.76 -4.33
N GLY A 84 -44.41 -21.86 -4.96
CA GLY A 84 -45.74 -22.48 -4.86
C GLY A 84 -46.71 -22.07 -5.97
N THR A 85 -46.30 -21.20 -6.91
CA THR A 85 -47.14 -20.83 -8.06
C THR A 85 -47.33 -22.03 -8.99
N VAL A 86 -48.58 -22.33 -9.33
CA VAL A 86 -48.90 -23.39 -10.29
C VAL A 86 -48.63 -22.86 -11.70
N VAL A 87 -47.64 -23.42 -12.39
CA VAL A 87 -47.21 -23.03 -13.74
C VAL A 87 -48.16 -23.59 -14.79
N GLY A 88 -48.59 -24.83 -14.62
CA GLY A 88 -49.43 -25.53 -15.59
C GLY A 88 -49.93 -26.87 -15.07
N LYS A 89 -50.71 -27.57 -15.88
CA LYS A 89 -51.23 -28.91 -15.56
C LYS A 89 -51.09 -29.83 -16.77
N LEU A 90 -50.41 -30.95 -16.59
CA LEU A 90 -50.36 -32.04 -17.54
C LEU A 90 -51.58 -32.95 -17.37
N ASN A 91 -52.11 -33.45 -18.49
CA ASN A 91 -53.23 -34.37 -18.50
C ASN A 91 -52.86 -35.61 -19.31
N ALA A 92 -53.15 -36.79 -18.78
CA ALA A 92 -52.98 -38.07 -19.45
C ALA A 92 -54.18 -38.97 -19.18
N ILE A 93 -54.47 -39.86 -20.12
CA ILE A 93 -55.53 -40.86 -20.02
C ILE A 93 -54.99 -42.23 -20.37
N ASP A 94 -55.49 -43.25 -19.71
CA ASP A 94 -55.25 -44.65 -20.05
C ASP A 94 -56.62 -45.33 -20.30
N PRO A 95 -56.84 -45.97 -21.46
CA PRO A 95 -58.09 -46.65 -21.78
C PRO A 95 -58.43 -47.85 -20.89
N ASP A 96 -57.44 -48.46 -20.24
CA ASP A 96 -57.62 -49.67 -19.44
C ASP A 96 -58.46 -49.38 -18.17
N SER A 97 -58.94 -50.42 -17.48
CA SER A 97 -59.82 -50.25 -16.32
C SER A 97 -59.13 -50.40 -14.97
N GLY A 98 -59.67 -49.72 -13.95
CA GLY A 98 -59.17 -49.85 -12.58
C GLY A 98 -57.73 -49.35 -12.42
N ASP A 99 -56.87 -50.15 -11.78
CA ASP A 99 -55.46 -49.80 -11.57
C ASP A 99 -54.65 -49.83 -12.89
N ASN A 100 -55.05 -50.61 -13.89
CA ASN A 100 -54.46 -50.60 -15.23
C ASN A 100 -54.70 -49.25 -15.92
N GLY A 101 -55.87 -48.64 -15.71
CA GLY A 101 -56.17 -47.30 -16.22
C GLY A 101 -55.71 -46.13 -15.34
N ARG A 102 -55.19 -46.39 -14.13
CA ARG A 102 -54.86 -45.34 -13.15
C ARG A 102 -53.45 -44.82 -13.43
N VAL A 103 -53.32 -43.52 -13.70
CA VAL A 103 -52.03 -42.90 -14.07
C VAL A 103 -51.39 -42.09 -12.94
N SER A 104 -50.07 -42.03 -12.94
CA SER A 104 -49.26 -41.18 -12.05
C SER A 104 -48.15 -40.44 -12.81
N PHE A 105 -47.93 -39.17 -12.46
CA PHE A 105 -46.97 -38.29 -13.14
C PHE A 105 -45.66 -38.16 -12.36
N HIS A 106 -44.53 -38.22 -13.09
CA HIS A 106 -43.19 -38.14 -12.53
C HIS A 106 -42.27 -37.28 -13.40
N LEU A 107 -41.36 -36.52 -12.77
CA LEU A 107 -40.24 -35.90 -13.49
C LEU A 107 -39.24 -37.02 -13.87
N SER A 108 -38.99 -37.19 -15.17
CA SER A 108 -38.17 -38.28 -15.72
C SER A 108 -37.07 -37.75 -16.63
N GLY A 109 -35.99 -38.50 -16.80
CA GLY A 109 -34.82 -38.03 -17.58
C GLY A 109 -33.84 -39.13 -17.90
N ASN A 110 -34.36 -40.29 -18.30
CA ASN A 110 -33.54 -41.38 -18.85
C ASN A 110 -32.96 -41.08 -20.24
N ILE A 111 -33.17 -39.87 -20.79
CA ILE A 111 -32.65 -39.47 -22.10
C ILE A 111 -31.96 -38.10 -21.97
N ASP A 112 -30.65 -38.05 -22.21
CA ASP A 112 -29.85 -36.83 -22.17
C ASP A 112 -29.96 -36.06 -23.49
N PHE A 113 -30.85 -35.07 -23.52
CA PHE A 113 -31.07 -34.19 -24.67
C PHE A 113 -30.10 -33.01 -24.76
N SER A 114 -29.18 -32.86 -23.79
CA SER A 114 -28.25 -31.72 -23.74
C SER A 114 -27.30 -31.64 -24.94
N THR A 115 -27.04 -32.78 -25.60
CA THR A 115 -26.19 -32.86 -26.80
C THR A 115 -26.92 -32.47 -28.09
N LEU A 116 -28.25 -32.57 -28.12
CA LEU A 116 -29.07 -32.37 -29.32
C LEU A 116 -29.44 -30.90 -29.56
N PHE A 117 -29.62 -30.13 -28.49
CA PHE A 117 -30.01 -28.72 -28.58
C PHE A 117 -28.83 -27.74 -28.54
N LYS A 118 -27.62 -28.20 -28.21
CA LYS A 118 -26.39 -27.38 -28.32
C LYS A 118 -26.09 -26.91 -29.75
N THR A 119 -26.61 -27.60 -30.77
CA THR A 119 -26.46 -27.21 -32.18
C THR A 119 -27.43 -26.09 -32.59
N TYR A 120 -28.51 -25.88 -31.84
CA TYR A 120 -29.52 -24.84 -32.11
C TYR A 120 -29.25 -23.52 -31.39
N GLN A 121 -28.33 -23.53 -30.41
CA GLN A 121 -28.07 -22.42 -29.50
C GLN A 121 -27.04 -21.44 -30.06
N GLN A 122 -27.34 -20.84 -31.22
CA GLN A 122 -26.58 -19.69 -31.71
C GLN A 122 -27.36 -18.37 -31.66
N ASP A 123 -28.70 -18.38 -31.56
CA ASP A 123 -29.50 -17.15 -31.67
C ASP A 123 -30.79 -17.10 -30.79
N SER A 124 -30.99 -17.98 -29.81
CA SER A 124 -32.16 -17.89 -28.92
C SER A 124 -31.74 -17.55 -27.48
N GLU A 125 -32.51 -16.66 -26.84
CA GLU A 125 -32.45 -16.20 -25.45
C GLU A 125 -32.05 -17.31 -24.45
N ASN A 126 -31.44 -16.95 -23.31
CA ASN A 126 -30.92 -17.87 -22.29
C ASN A 126 -31.96 -18.93 -21.87
N ILE A 127 -32.04 -20.06 -22.57
CA ILE A 127 -32.97 -21.17 -22.29
C ILE A 127 -32.17 -22.38 -21.77
N GLU A 128 -32.62 -22.99 -20.69
CA GLU A 128 -31.97 -24.14 -20.06
C GLU A 128 -32.76 -25.45 -20.24
N PHE A 129 -32.05 -26.54 -20.49
CA PHE A 129 -32.60 -27.89 -20.48
C PHE A 129 -32.26 -28.57 -19.16
N LEU A 130 -33.27 -28.95 -18.39
CA LEU A 130 -33.09 -29.45 -17.03
C LEU A 130 -32.96 -30.97 -17.02
N THR A 131 -31.91 -31.45 -16.37
CA THR A 131 -31.84 -32.85 -15.92
C THR A 131 -32.91 -33.13 -14.84
N VAL A 132 -33.22 -34.39 -14.55
CA VAL A 132 -34.19 -34.73 -13.48
C VAL A 132 -33.80 -34.11 -12.14
N ALA A 133 -32.51 -34.10 -11.83
CA ALA A 133 -32.01 -33.55 -10.58
C ALA A 133 -32.26 -32.04 -10.50
N GLU A 134 -31.99 -31.30 -11.59
CA GLU A 134 -32.22 -29.85 -11.67
C GLU A 134 -33.71 -29.50 -11.77
N ALA A 135 -34.49 -30.29 -12.50
CA ALA A 135 -35.94 -30.12 -12.57
C ALA A 135 -36.56 -30.25 -11.17
N LYS A 136 -36.08 -31.19 -10.33
CA LYS A 136 -36.53 -31.36 -8.95
C LYS A 136 -36.13 -30.25 -7.98
N THR A 137 -35.15 -29.40 -8.32
CA THR A 137 -34.80 -28.22 -7.50
C THR A 137 -35.61 -26.98 -7.86
N ARG A 138 -36.21 -26.95 -9.06
CA ARG A 138 -36.92 -25.78 -9.60
C ARG A 138 -38.42 -26.00 -9.76
N PHE A 139 -38.84 -27.23 -10.01
CA PHE A 139 -40.24 -27.61 -10.20
C PHE A 139 -40.62 -28.80 -9.32
N SER A 140 -41.86 -28.78 -8.85
CA SER A 140 -42.53 -29.90 -8.21
C SER A 140 -43.71 -30.32 -9.10
N LEU A 141 -43.82 -31.61 -9.39
CA LEU A 141 -44.92 -32.15 -10.17
C LEU A 141 -45.79 -33.02 -9.26
N ASP A 142 -47.05 -32.63 -9.09
CA ASP A 142 -48.00 -33.40 -8.30
C ASP A 142 -48.37 -34.70 -9.02
N SER A 143 -48.09 -35.84 -8.38
CA SER A 143 -48.14 -37.15 -9.04
C SER A 143 -49.55 -37.61 -9.38
N GLU A 144 -50.58 -37.12 -8.70
CA GLU A 144 -51.98 -37.51 -8.94
C GLU A 144 -52.72 -36.52 -9.86
N SER A 145 -52.50 -35.22 -9.67
CA SER A 145 -53.19 -34.19 -10.43
C SER A 145 -52.46 -33.71 -11.67
N GLY A 146 -51.16 -34.00 -11.82
CA GLY A 146 -50.34 -33.53 -12.94
C GLY A 146 -50.05 -32.02 -12.91
N ARG A 147 -50.25 -31.33 -11.77
CA ARG A 147 -49.94 -29.90 -11.63
C ARG A 147 -48.44 -29.68 -11.49
N LEU A 148 -47.88 -28.86 -12.37
CA LEU A 148 -46.50 -28.41 -12.31
C LEU A 148 -46.43 -27.12 -11.50
N ILE A 149 -45.65 -27.15 -10.42
CA ILE A 149 -45.56 -26.09 -9.41
C ILE A 149 -44.14 -25.57 -9.36
N LEU A 150 -44.00 -24.26 -9.41
CA LEU A 150 -42.74 -23.54 -9.27
C LEU A 150 -42.28 -23.58 -7.80
N ILE A 151 -41.03 -23.96 -7.52
CA ILE A 151 -40.48 -23.98 -6.15
C ILE A 151 -39.28 -23.04 -5.95
N PHE A 152 -39.01 -22.18 -6.92
CA PHE A 152 -38.01 -21.11 -6.88
C PHE A 152 -38.58 -19.79 -7.42
N GLN A 153 -37.81 -18.71 -7.35
CA GLN A 153 -38.15 -17.44 -7.98
C GLN A 153 -37.43 -17.33 -9.33
N PRO A 154 -38.16 -17.33 -10.46
CA PRO A 154 -37.58 -17.16 -11.79
C PRO A 154 -37.21 -15.71 -12.02
N ASP A 155 -36.10 -15.53 -12.74
CA ASP A 155 -35.50 -14.26 -13.18
C ASP A 155 -35.24 -14.45 -14.67
N ARG A 156 -35.87 -13.62 -15.50
CA ARG A 156 -35.86 -13.79 -16.95
C ARG A 156 -34.51 -13.39 -17.56
N GLU A 157 -33.89 -12.33 -17.05
CA GLU A 157 -32.58 -11.82 -17.49
C GLU A 157 -31.52 -12.90 -17.30
N ALA A 158 -31.65 -13.71 -16.24
CA ALA A 158 -30.85 -14.90 -16.03
C ALA A 158 -31.21 -16.04 -17.00
N VAL A 159 -32.46 -16.51 -16.98
CA VAL A 159 -32.94 -17.62 -17.82
C VAL A 159 -34.37 -17.38 -18.29
N SER A 160 -34.52 -17.13 -19.60
CA SER A 160 -35.78 -16.85 -20.31
C SER A 160 -36.74 -18.05 -20.41
N GLY A 161 -36.27 -19.28 -20.22
CA GLY A 161 -37.14 -20.46 -20.26
C GLY A 161 -36.47 -21.77 -19.89
N TYR A 162 -37.30 -22.78 -19.56
CA TYR A 162 -36.85 -24.10 -19.13
C TYR A 162 -37.52 -25.22 -19.94
N TRP A 163 -36.71 -26.17 -20.40
CA TRP A 163 -37.20 -27.44 -20.93
C TRP A 163 -37.03 -28.56 -19.90
N LEU A 164 -38.07 -29.35 -19.70
CA LEU A 164 -38.06 -30.50 -18.79
C LEU A 164 -38.87 -31.67 -19.34
N MET A 165 -38.59 -32.85 -18.82
CA MET A 165 -39.17 -34.12 -19.26
C MET A 165 -40.10 -34.70 -18.19
N VAL A 166 -41.29 -35.10 -18.61
CA VAL A 166 -42.30 -35.71 -17.74
C VAL A 166 -42.65 -37.09 -18.24
N GLN A 167 -42.70 -38.05 -17.31
CA GLN A 167 -43.20 -39.40 -17.53
C GLN A 167 -44.56 -39.55 -16.87
N VAL A 168 -45.44 -40.29 -17.52
CA VAL A 168 -46.67 -40.80 -16.93
C VAL A 168 -46.63 -42.31 -16.95
N GLU A 169 -47.01 -42.95 -15.86
CA GLU A 169 -46.98 -44.41 -15.68
C GLU A 169 -48.32 -44.88 -15.10
N ASP A 170 -48.84 -45.98 -15.64
CA ASP A 170 -50.02 -46.63 -15.07
C ASP A 170 -49.69 -47.40 -13.78
N HIS A 171 -50.70 -47.99 -13.14
CA HIS A 171 -50.52 -48.87 -11.97
C HIS A 171 -50.83 -50.34 -12.27
N GLY A 172 -50.77 -50.72 -13.56
CA GLY A 172 -51.14 -52.04 -14.05
C GLY A 172 -50.17 -53.15 -13.65
N LYS A 173 -50.63 -54.39 -13.75
CA LYS A 173 -49.86 -55.61 -13.44
C LYS A 173 -49.95 -56.61 -14.60
N PRO A 174 -48.89 -57.40 -14.90
CA PRO A 174 -47.67 -57.60 -14.10
C PRO A 174 -46.59 -56.54 -14.28
N ILE A 175 -46.65 -55.73 -15.33
CA ILE A 175 -45.66 -54.68 -15.64
C ILE A 175 -46.44 -53.39 -15.93
N PRO A 176 -46.10 -52.27 -15.27
CA PRO A 176 -46.71 -50.99 -15.58
C PRO A 176 -46.17 -50.43 -16.91
N LEU A 177 -47.03 -49.78 -17.70
CA LEU A 177 -46.67 -49.13 -18.95
C LEU A 177 -46.53 -47.62 -18.73
N SER A 178 -45.65 -46.99 -19.52
CA SER A 178 -45.34 -45.57 -19.34
C SER A 178 -45.09 -44.83 -20.64
N SER A 179 -45.42 -43.55 -20.64
CA SER A 179 -45.22 -42.62 -21.75
C SER A 179 -44.46 -41.37 -21.30
N LEU A 180 -43.74 -40.74 -22.23
CA LEU A 180 -42.94 -39.54 -21.97
C LEU A 180 -43.49 -38.32 -22.73
N THR A 181 -43.25 -37.10 -22.23
CA THR A 181 -43.48 -35.85 -22.96
C THR A 181 -42.50 -34.74 -22.58
N LEU A 182 -42.23 -33.82 -23.52
CA LEU A 182 -41.48 -32.59 -23.30
C LEU A 182 -42.39 -31.46 -22.80
N VAL A 183 -41.86 -30.66 -21.88
CA VAL A 183 -42.52 -29.46 -21.34
C VAL A 183 -41.57 -28.28 -21.44
N TYR A 184 -42.04 -27.19 -22.05
CA TYR A 184 -41.39 -25.88 -22.07
C TYR A 184 -42.11 -24.95 -21.10
N VAL A 185 -41.34 -24.26 -20.27
CA VAL A 185 -41.80 -23.20 -19.38
C VAL A 185 -41.13 -21.91 -19.79
N GLU A 186 -41.89 -21.00 -20.39
CA GLU A 186 -41.47 -19.65 -20.76
C GLU A 186 -41.56 -18.71 -19.55
N ILE A 187 -40.50 -17.93 -19.31
CA ILE A 187 -40.50 -16.88 -18.28
C ILE A 187 -40.87 -15.55 -18.94
N LEU A 188 -41.98 -14.95 -18.50
CA LEU A 188 -42.47 -13.68 -19.03
C LEU A 188 -41.83 -12.50 -18.28
N ASP A 189 -41.42 -11.49 -19.05
CA ASP A 189 -40.70 -10.30 -18.63
C ASP A 189 -41.55 -9.30 -17.85
N ILE A 190 -40.99 -8.72 -16.80
CA ILE A 190 -41.44 -7.53 -16.10
C ILE A 190 -40.35 -6.48 -16.23
N ASN A 191 -40.73 -5.21 -16.46
CA ASN A 191 -39.77 -4.10 -16.38
C ASN A 191 -39.28 -3.89 -14.93
N ASP A 192 -38.18 -4.55 -14.57
CA ASP A 192 -37.52 -4.43 -13.28
C ASP A 192 -36.03 -4.04 -13.39
N CYS A 193 -35.48 -4.00 -14.60
CA CYS A 193 -34.16 -3.46 -14.88
C CYS A 193 -34.26 -2.02 -15.43
N ALA A 194 -33.67 -1.06 -14.72
CA ALA A 194 -33.55 0.31 -15.23
C ALA A 194 -32.50 0.40 -16.36
N PRO A 195 -32.69 1.30 -17.36
CA PRO A 195 -31.68 1.49 -18.41
C PRO A 195 -30.33 1.93 -17.81
N THR A 196 -29.24 1.57 -18.47
CA THR A 196 -27.88 1.80 -17.98
C THR A 196 -27.06 2.57 -19.02
N PHE A 197 -26.37 3.62 -18.58
CA PHE A 197 -25.36 4.30 -19.40
C PHE A 197 -24.06 3.47 -19.43
N GLU A 198 -23.37 3.43 -20.56
CA GLU A 198 -22.08 2.74 -20.69
C GLU A 198 -21.00 3.30 -19.75
N LYS A 199 -21.12 4.58 -19.37
CA LYS A 199 -20.19 5.28 -18.46
C LYS A 199 -20.95 5.96 -17.32
N SER A 200 -20.35 5.94 -16.13
CA SER A 200 -20.81 6.66 -14.93
C SER A 200 -20.73 8.19 -15.08
N ASN A 201 -19.83 8.68 -15.92
CA ASN A 201 -19.65 10.09 -16.26
C ASN A 201 -19.14 10.22 -17.69
N TYR A 202 -19.65 11.22 -18.42
CA TYR A 202 -19.14 11.58 -19.75
C TYR A 202 -18.42 12.91 -19.70
N GLU A 203 -17.35 13.04 -20.47
CA GLU A 203 -16.59 14.29 -20.59
C GLU A 203 -16.39 14.61 -22.08
N PHE A 204 -16.79 15.82 -22.48
CA PHE A 204 -16.65 16.32 -23.84
C PHE A 204 -15.84 17.60 -23.84
N TYR A 205 -14.87 17.70 -24.75
CA TYR A 205 -14.07 18.90 -24.96
C TYR A 205 -14.58 19.61 -26.20
N VAL A 206 -14.89 20.90 -26.08
CA VAL A 206 -15.39 21.74 -27.18
C VAL A 206 -14.46 22.93 -27.32
N GLU A 207 -13.80 23.07 -28.45
CA GLU A 207 -12.95 24.21 -28.74
C GLU A 207 -13.76 25.34 -29.37
N VAL A 208 -13.53 26.58 -28.94
CA VAL A 208 -14.20 27.77 -29.49
C VAL A 208 -13.20 28.82 -29.96
N ASP A 209 -13.58 29.54 -31.01
CA ASP A 209 -12.84 30.70 -31.51
C ASP A 209 -13.01 31.95 -30.62
N ARG A 210 -12.41 33.08 -31.02
CA ARG A 210 -12.48 34.35 -30.27
C ARG A 210 -13.90 34.91 -30.16
N SER A 211 -14.78 34.58 -31.12
CA SER A 211 -16.20 34.96 -31.15
C SER A 211 -17.11 33.97 -30.42
N GLY A 212 -16.55 32.90 -29.86
CA GLY A 212 -17.28 31.85 -29.16
C GLY A 212 -17.86 30.77 -30.06
N ASN A 213 -17.56 30.78 -31.37
CA ASN A 213 -18.07 29.75 -32.28
C ASN A 213 -17.32 28.45 -32.07
N ILE A 214 -18.03 27.32 -32.09
CA ILE A 214 -17.43 25.98 -31.94
C ILE A 214 -16.53 25.66 -33.16
N SER A 215 -15.25 25.39 -32.92
CA SER A 215 -14.26 25.03 -33.94
C SER A 215 -14.00 23.53 -34.01
N SER A 216 -13.98 22.83 -32.87
CA SER A 216 -13.80 21.37 -32.79
C SER A 216 -14.46 20.80 -31.54
N CYS A 217 -14.76 19.51 -31.53
CA CYS A 217 -15.29 18.83 -30.35
C CYS A 217 -14.90 17.35 -30.34
N SER A 218 -14.53 16.83 -29.17
CA SER A 218 -14.05 15.46 -28.98
C SER A 218 -14.46 14.85 -27.63
N GLU A 219 -14.62 13.54 -27.61
CA GLU A 219 -14.87 12.74 -26.38
C GLU A 219 -13.55 12.32 -25.69
N LYS A 220 -12.42 12.39 -26.39
CA LYS A 220 -11.07 12.16 -25.85
C LYS A 220 -10.17 13.34 -26.18
N GLN A 221 -9.31 13.71 -25.24
CA GLN A 221 -8.38 14.85 -25.37
C GLN A 221 -7.34 14.67 -26.52
N ASN A 222 -7.22 13.47 -27.10
CA ASN A 222 -6.22 13.08 -28.11
C ASN A 222 -6.80 12.45 -29.41
N SER A 223 -8.10 12.57 -29.69
CA SER A 223 -8.64 12.14 -31.00
C SER A 223 -8.74 13.33 -31.95
N TYR A 224 -8.07 13.27 -33.11
CA TYR A 224 -8.22 14.23 -34.22
C TYR A 224 -9.51 14.03 -35.03
N GLU A 225 -10.46 13.24 -34.51
CA GLU A 225 -11.76 13.05 -35.15
C GLU A 225 -12.67 14.22 -34.79
N ASN A 226 -12.93 15.09 -35.78
CA ASN A 226 -13.96 16.11 -35.70
C ASN A 226 -15.34 15.44 -35.65
N ASN A 227 -15.89 15.25 -34.45
CA ASN A 227 -17.21 14.64 -34.27
C ASN A 227 -18.37 15.65 -34.29
N CYS A 228 -18.07 16.94 -34.47
CA CYS A 228 -19.12 17.96 -34.57
C CYS A 228 -19.84 17.86 -35.92
N GLN A 229 -21.08 17.41 -35.90
CA GLN A 229 -21.96 17.50 -37.08
C GLN A 229 -22.89 18.71 -36.91
N SER A 230 -22.76 19.68 -37.82
CA SER A 230 -23.72 20.78 -37.95
C SER A 230 -24.94 20.28 -38.72
N THR A 231 -26.11 20.25 -38.06
CA THR A 231 -27.36 19.93 -38.75
C THR A 231 -27.84 21.19 -39.46
N THR A 232 -27.72 21.23 -40.79
CA THR A 232 -28.30 22.26 -41.64
C THR A 232 -29.83 22.12 -41.68
N GLY A 233 -30.50 22.60 -40.62
CA GLY A 233 -31.96 22.59 -40.50
C GLY A 233 -32.48 23.31 -39.25
N SER A 234 -32.91 24.56 -39.44
CA SER A 234 -33.86 25.34 -38.61
C SER A 234 -33.60 25.58 -37.10
N SER A 235 -32.55 25.06 -36.48
CA SER A 235 -32.12 25.46 -35.12
C SER A 235 -30.59 25.33 -35.05
N GLY A 236 -29.86 26.43 -34.87
CA GLY A 236 -28.38 26.50 -34.92
C GLY A 236 -27.64 25.74 -33.81
N ASN A 237 -27.95 24.46 -33.62
CA ASN A 237 -27.40 23.59 -32.60
C ASN A 237 -26.41 22.59 -33.24
N VAL A 238 -25.25 22.43 -32.62
CA VAL A 238 -24.15 21.54 -33.01
C VAL A 238 -24.19 20.27 -32.15
N LEU A 239 -24.12 19.09 -32.77
CA LEU A 239 -23.98 17.84 -32.03
C LEU A 239 -22.57 17.77 -31.42
N ILE A 240 -22.47 17.68 -30.09
CA ILE A 240 -21.19 17.69 -29.36
C ILE A 240 -20.87 16.35 -28.67
N GLY A 241 -21.83 15.45 -28.52
CA GLY A 241 -21.62 14.17 -27.85
C GLY A 241 -22.75 13.16 -28.06
N ARG A 242 -22.42 11.87 -27.90
CA ARG A 242 -23.36 10.73 -27.96
C ARG A 242 -23.20 9.90 -26.70
N LEU A 243 -24.29 9.63 -26.00
CA LEU A 243 -24.29 8.81 -24.79
C LEU A 243 -25.03 7.50 -25.09
N LYS A 244 -24.31 6.38 -25.01
CA LYS A 244 -24.87 5.05 -25.27
C LYS A 244 -25.58 4.50 -24.05
N LEU A 245 -26.71 3.84 -24.29
CA LEU A 245 -27.61 3.24 -23.32
C LEU A 245 -27.88 1.78 -23.67
N THR A 246 -28.00 0.96 -22.64
CA THR A 246 -28.40 -0.45 -22.72
C THR A 246 -29.45 -0.76 -21.67
N ASP A 247 -30.39 -1.62 -22.01
CA ASP A 247 -31.42 -2.13 -21.12
C ASP A 247 -31.41 -3.66 -21.15
N SER A 248 -31.61 -4.29 -19.99
CA SER A 248 -31.55 -5.76 -19.86
C SER A 248 -32.91 -6.43 -19.98
N ASP A 249 -34.00 -5.68 -19.77
CA ASP A 249 -35.36 -6.12 -20.08
C ASP A 249 -35.45 -6.58 -21.56
N ALA A 250 -36.52 -7.28 -21.95
CA ALA A 250 -36.80 -7.46 -23.38
C ALA A 250 -38.00 -6.64 -23.87
N HIS A 251 -38.15 -6.61 -25.19
CA HIS A 251 -39.24 -5.89 -25.83
C HIS A 251 -40.60 -6.49 -25.41
N PRO A 252 -41.60 -5.67 -24.99
CA PRO A 252 -41.68 -4.21 -25.09
C PRO A 252 -41.18 -3.40 -23.88
N ASN A 253 -40.72 -4.04 -22.82
CA ASN A 253 -40.23 -3.36 -21.61
C ASN A 253 -38.86 -2.68 -21.85
N SER A 254 -38.05 -3.22 -22.75
CA SER A 254 -36.80 -2.59 -23.23
C SER A 254 -37.06 -1.54 -24.30
N GLY A 255 -36.59 -0.30 -24.08
CA GLY A 255 -36.59 0.79 -25.07
C GLY A 255 -37.95 1.10 -25.75
N PRO A 256 -38.02 2.04 -26.72
CA PRO A 256 -37.04 3.08 -27.05
C PRO A 256 -36.90 4.14 -25.94
N PHE A 257 -35.69 4.62 -25.71
CA PHE A 257 -35.36 5.49 -24.58
C PHE A 257 -35.75 6.96 -24.81
N THR A 258 -36.29 7.59 -23.77
CA THR A 258 -36.54 9.04 -23.74
C THR A 258 -35.51 9.76 -22.89
N CYS A 259 -34.75 10.67 -23.52
CA CYS A 259 -33.65 11.39 -22.88
C CYS A 259 -34.05 12.84 -22.57
N HIS A 260 -33.87 13.26 -21.33
CA HIS A 260 -34.18 14.60 -20.87
C HIS A 260 -33.02 15.23 -20.11
N LEU A 261 -32.84 16.54 -20.27
CA LEU A 261 -31.94 17.30 -19.40
C LEU A 261 -32.68 17.53 -18.07
N ALA A 262 -32.19 16.94 -16.98
CA ALA A 262 -32.75 17.20 -15.66
C ALA A 262 -32.35 18.62 -15.24
N ASN A 263 -33.33 19.44 -14.80
CA ASN A 263 -33.19 20.88 -14.52
C ASN A 263 -31.82 21.23 -13.92
N SER A 264 -30.88 21.61 -14.79
CA SER A 264 -29.56 22.09 -14.41
C SER A 264 -29.80 23.44 -13.77
N GLY A 265 -29.50 23.56 -12.47
CA GLY A 265 -29.70 24.77 -11.68
C GLY A 265 -29.40 26.02 -12.51
N ILE A 266 -30.45 26.77 -12.82
CA ILE A 266 -30.36 28.00 -13.60
C ILE A 266 -29.52 28.97 -12.77
N ILE A 267 -28.32 29.27 -13.24
CA ILE A 267 -27.59 30.48 -12.82
C ILE A 267 -28.36 31.64 -13.46
N GLN A 268 -29.27 32.26 -12.71
CA GLN A 268 -29.71 33.62 -13.00
C GLN A 268 -28.49 34.52 -12.81
N THR A 269 -27.96 35.03 -13.91
CA THR A 269 -27.13 36.24 -13.88
C THR A 269 -28.00 37.36 -13.30
N VAL A 270 -27.69 37.77 -12.07
CA VAL A 270 -28.28 38.93 -11.42
C VAL A 270 -27.87 40.17 -12.20
N LEU A 271 -28.76 40.65 -13.06
CA LEU A 271 -28.80 42.07 -13.39
C LEU A 271 -29.62 42.75 -12.30
N HIS A 272 -28.95 43.61 -11.55
CA HIS A 272 -29.58 44.55 -10.64
C HIS A 272 -30.66 45.34 -11.39
N ASP A 273 -31.91 45.24 -10.95
CA ASP A 273 -32.76 46.43 -10.79
C ASP A 273 -33.96 46.16 -9.88
N SER A 274 -34.30 47.20 -9.12
CA SER A 274 -35.32 47.31 -8.09
C SER A 274 -36.76 47.07 -8.58
N LEU A 275 -37.60 46.39 -7.77
CA LEU A 275 -38.90 46.87 -7.22
C LEU A 275 -39.87 45.73 -6.80
N SER A 276 -40.26 45.80 -5.52
CA SER A 276 -41.58 45.57 -4.90
C SER A 276 -42.48 44.36 -5.25
N SER A 277 -42.71 43.55 -4.20
CA SER A 277 -44.00 43.05 -3.67
C SER A 277 -45.00 42.29 -4.58
N SER A 278 -45.29 41.02 -4.24
CA SER A 278 -46.52 40.61 -3.53
C SER A 278 -46.70 39.07 -3.50
N ARG A 279 -47.51 38.61 -2.54
CA ARG A 279 -47.72 37.22 -2.06
C ARG A 279 -48.74 36.42 -2.89
N SER A 280 -48.58 35.09 -2.91
CA SER A 280 -49.58 33.99 -2.69
C SER A 280 -49.16 32.74 -3.50
N SER A 281 -48.88 31.58 -2.90
CA SER A 281 -49.75 30.53 -2.34
C SER A 281 -50.51 29.68 -3.39
N ALA A 282 -49.88 28.54 -3.73
CA ALA A 282 -50.43 27.18 -3.90
C ALA A 282 -51.32 26.79 -5.11
N THR A 283 -51.06 25.55 -5.52
CA THR A 283 -51.88 24.56 -6.25
C THR A 283 -51.89 24.50 -7.78
N SER A 284 -51.59 23.27 -8.22
CA SER A 284 -51.56 22.67 -9.55
C SER A 284 -52.89 22.74 -10.30
N LEU A 285 -52.84 22.94 -11.63
CA LEU A 285 -53.53 22.10 -12.63
C LEU A 285 -53.13 22.53 -14.05
N ILE A 286 -53.04 21.53 -14.92
CA ILE A 286 -52.55 21.51 -16.30
C ILE A 286 -53.44 22.34 -17.23
N THR A 287 -52.87 23.13 -18.13
CA THR A 287 -53.40 23.36 -19.49
C THR A 287 -52.36 24.04 -20.38
N SER A 288 -52.16 23.45 -21.55
CA SER A 288 -51.34 23.93 -22.65
C SER A 288 -51.95 25.15 -23.32
N THR A 289 -51.27 26.30 -23.29
CA THR A 289 -51.40 27.35 -24.32
C THR A 289 -50.10 28.16 -24.42
N THR A 290 -49.45 28.01 -25.57
CA THR A 290 -48.64 29.00 -26.31
C THR A 290 -48.45 30.37 -25.65
N GLY A 291 -47.21 30.68 -25.26
CA GLY A 291 -46.79 32.02 -24.81
C GLY A 291 -45.28 32.08 -24.64
N SER A 292 -44.62 32.82 -25.52
CA SER A 292 -43.18 33.01 -25.65
C SER A 292 -42.51 33.64 -24.42
N SER A 293 -41.54 32.92 -23.84
CA SER A 293 -40.38 33.51 -23.16
C SER A 293 -39.18 32.55 -23.36
N SER A 294 -38.42 32.76 -24.43
CA SER A 294 -37.30 31.89 -24.81
C SER A 294 -36.10 32.08 -23.86
N SER A 295 -36.05 31.32 -22.76
CA SER A 295 -34.77 30.98 -22.14
C SER A 295 -34.06 29.99 -23.06
N THR A 296 -33.18 30.47 -23.93
CA THR A 296 -32.39 29.60 -24.81
C THR A 296 -31.41 28.81 -23.96
N SER A 297 -31.75 27.57 -23.62
CA SER A 297 -30.81 26.64 -22.97
C SER A 297 -29.58 26.47 -23.87
N LEU A 298 -28.38 26.63 -23.30
CA LEU A 298 -27.10 26.46 -24.02
C LEU A 298 -26.92 25.03 -24.56
N PHE A 299 -27.57 24.07 -23.91
CA PHE A 299 -27.51 22.65 -24.23
C PHE A 299 -28.91 22.06 -24.38
N SER A 300 -29.06 21.08 -25.27
CA SER A 300 -30.29 20.30 -25.44
C SER A 300 -29.94 18.84 -25.69
N VAL A 301 -30.82 17.94 -25.26
CA VAL A 301 -30.65 16.49 -25.46
C VAL A 301 -31.80 16.00 -26.34
N ARG A 302 -31.51 15.10 -27.27
CA ARG A 302 -32.51 14.42 -28.10
C ARG A 302 -32.28 12.92 -28.06
N SER A 303 -33.35 12.14 -28.01
CA SER A 303 -33.29 10.70 -28.25
C SER A 303 -33.12 10.41 -29.74
N THR A 304 -32.42 9.34 -30.09
CA THR A 304 -32.43 8.82 -31.47
C THR A 304 -33.80 8.24 -31.81
N GLU A 305 -34.50 8.81 -32.80
CA GLU A 305 -35.67 8.15 -33.41
C GLU A 305 -35.18 7.01 -34.30
N VAL A 306 -35.49 5.77 -33.96
CA VAL A 306 -35.33 4.64 -34.88
C VAL A 306 -36.37 4.81 -36.01
N ARG A 307 -35.96 5.40 -37.13
CA ARG A 307 -36.80 5.46 -38.35
C ARG A 307 -36.88 4.07 -38.98
N ILE A 308 -38.05 3.44 -38.87
CA ILE A 308 -38.41 2.30 -39.70
C ILE A 308 -38.60 2.81 -41.13
N HIS A 309 -37.60 2.63 -41.99
CA HIS A 309 -37.77 2.83 -43.43
C HIS A 309 -38.54 1.64 -44.02
N THR A 310 -39.87 1.74 -44.09
CA THR A 310 -40.65 0.90 -45.01
C THR A 310 -40.67 1.55 -46.39
N SER A 311 -39.80 1.12 -47.30
CA SER A 311 -39.98 1.41 -48.73
C SER A 311 -39.46 0.29 -49.64
N ASN A 312 -40.44 -0.36 -50.28
CA ASN A 312 -40.45 -1.08 -51.56
C ASN A 312 -39.57 -2.31 -51.80
N SER A 313 -40.29 -3.43 -51.94
CA SER A 313 -40.13 -4.55 -52.88
C SER A 313 -38.73 -4.84 -53.44
N ASN A 314 -38.15 -5.96 -53.01
CA ASN A 314 -37.83 -7.05 -53.92
C ASN A 314 -37.64 -8.36 -53.12
N LYS A 315 -38.09 -9.46 -53.73
CA LYS A 315 -38.04 -10.81 -53.21
C LYS A 315 -36.59 -11.28 -53.00
N ASN A 316 -36.43 -12.09 -51.96
CA ASN A 316 -35.28 -12.91 -51.58
C ASN A 316 -34.21 -12.19 -50.75
N ASP A 317 -34.47 -12.08 -49.44
CA ASP A 317 -33.48 -12.29 -48.37
C ASP A 317 -34.25 -12.53 -47.06
N HIS A 318 -34.31 -13.79 -46.60
CA HIS A 318 -34.70 -14.12 -45.23
C HIS A 318 -33.45 -13.98 -44.37
N LEU A 319 -33.20 -12.78 -43.85
CA LEU A 319 -32.20 -12.53 -42.82
C LEU A 319 -32.82 -11.66 -41.72
N ASN A 320 -32.61 -12.10 -40.48
CA ASN A 320 -33.09 -11.53 -39.23
C ASN A 320 -32.99 -9.99 -39.16
N ASN A 321 -34.13 -9.30 -39.29
CA ASN A 321 -34.30 -7.93 -38.83
C ASN A 321 -35.00 -7.95 -37.46
N GLN A 322 -34.34 -8.52 -36.44
CA GLN A 322 -34.67 -8.19 -35.05
C GLN A 322 -34.06 -6.81 -34.78
N THR A 323 -34.92 -5.81 -34.65
CA THR A 323 -34.52 -4.46 -34.24
C THR A 323 -34.15 -4.55 -32.76
N ASP A 324 -32.87 -4.33 -32.43
CA ASP A 324 -32.34 -4.44 -31.07
C ASP A 324 -32.79 -3.22 -30.24
N PHE A 325 -34.03 -3.26 -29.74
CA PHE A 325 -34.64 -2.19 -28.94
C PHE A 325 -34.00 -2.03 -27.55
N SER A 326 -33.12 -2.96 -27.16
CA SER A 326 -32.36 -2.95 -25.90
C SER A 326 -31.23 -1.91 -25.88
N ARG A 327 -30.88 -1.31 -27.03
CA ARG A 327 -29.77 -0.34 -27.16
C ARG A 327 -30.22 0.97 -27.78
N GLY A 328 -29.68 2.09 -27.28
CA GLY A 328 -29.98 3.41 -27.83
C GLY A 328 -28.96 4.49 -27.50
N GLU A 329 -29.17 5.70 -28.02
CA GLU A 329 -28.29 6.84 -27.79
C GLU A 329 -29.06 8.10 -27.36
N CYS A 330 -28.56 8.80 -26.34
CA CYS A 330 -28.90 10.21 -26.09
C CYS A 330 -27.89 11.12 -26.82
N LEU A 331 -28.39 11.95 -27.73
CA LEU A 331 -27.59 12.92 -28.49
C LEU A 331 -27.54 14.26 -27.75
N LEU A 332 -26.34 14.74 -27.42
CA LEU A 332 -26.11 16.01 -26.75
C LEU A 332 -25.77 17.10 -27.77
N TYR A 333 -26.59 18.15 -27.80
CA TYR A 333 -26.43 19.31 -28.66
C TYR A 333 -26.11 20.57 -27.85
N ALA A 334 -25.31 21.46 -28.43
CA ALA A 334 -25.05 22.80 -27.92
C ALA A 334 -25.45 23.86 -28.95
N ILE A 335 -25.72 25.10 -28.54
CA ILE A 335 -25.85 26.21 -29.49
C ILE A 335 -24.50 26.52 -30.18
N ASP A 336 -24.53 27.18 -31.35
CA ASP A 336 -23.35 27.52 -32.16
C ASP A 336 -22.30 28.40 -31.45
N LYS A 337 -22.72 29.21 -30.48
CA LYS A 337 -21.86 30.07 -29.67
C LYS A 337 -21.86 29.72 -28.20
N LEU A 338 -20.71 29.30 -27.68
CA LEU A 338 -20.57 28.90 -26.28
C LEU A 338 -19.60 29.81 -25.50
N PRO A 339 -19.91 30.17 -24.24
CA PRO A 339 -18.97 30.84 -23.37
C PRO A 339 -17.87 29.86 -22.90
N VAL A 340 -16.64 30.34 -22.81
CA VAL A 340 -15.51 29.56 -22.25
C VAL A 340 -15.82 29.22 -20.79
N GLY A 341 -15.60 27.97 -20.39
CA GLY A 341 -16.08 27.48 -19.11
C GLY A 341 -16.21 25.97 -19.05
N SER A 342 -16.55 25.44 -17.88
CA SER A 342 -16.93 24.04 -17.72
C SER A 342 -18.36 23.98 -17.22
N GLN A 343 -19.22 23.26 -17.93
CA GLN A 343 -20.61 23.07 -17.55
C GLN A 343 -20.83 21.61 -17.14
N SER A 344 -21.40 21.40 -15.95
CA SER A 344 -21.89 20.09 -15.52
C SER A 344 -23.37 19.99 -15.83
N LEU A 345 -23.75 18.96 -16.57
CA LEU A 345 -25.11 18.65 -17.00
C LEU A 345 -25.53 17.31 -16.39
N VAL A 346 -26.81 17.17 -16.07
CA VAL A 346 -27.38 15.89 -15.65
C VAL A 346 -28.35 15.44 -16.72
N ILE A 347 -28.04 14.30 -17.35
CA ILE A 347 -28.89 13.69 -18.38
C ILE A 347 -29.62 12.52 -17.75
N ARG A 348 -30.95 12.53 -17.88
CA ARG A 348 -31.82 11.45 -17.44
C ARG A 348 -32.31 10.68 -18.66
N ALA A 349 -32.23 9.35 -18.61
CA ALA A 349 -32.83 8.46 -19.60
C ALA A 349 -33.91 7.63 -18.93
N ASN A 350 -35.08 7.55 -19.56
CA ASN A 350 -36.16 6.66 -19.15
C ASN A 350 -36.37 5.60 -20.24
N ASP A 351 -36.70 4.38 -19.83
CA ASP A 351 -37.25 3.36 -20.73
C ASP A 351 -38.72 3.66 -21.09
N ASN A 352 -39.32 2.80 -21.90
CA ASN A 352 -40.70 2.92 -22.38
C ASN A 352 -41.62 1.84 -21.78
N GLY A 353 -41.17 1.16 -20.72
CA GLY A 353 -41.91 0.09 -20.06
C GLY A 353 -43.16 0.57 -19.34
N LEU A 354 -44.04 -0.38 -18.97
CA LEU A 354 -45.29 -0.11 -18.25
C LEU A 354 -45.06 0.61 -16.90
N THR A 355 -43.87 0.44 -16.32
CA THR A 355 -43.38 1.12 -15.12
C THR A 355 -42.08 1.86 -15.43
N ALA A 356 -42.14 2.97 -16.18
CA ALA A 356 -40.94 3.68 -16.66
C ALA A 356 -39.86 3.89 -15.58
N LEU A 357 -38.81 3.06 -15.61
CA LEU A 357 -37.64 3.22 -14.76
C LEU A 357 -36.70 4.25 -15.41
N HIS A 358 -35.76 4.77 -14.61
CA HIS A 358 -34.88 5.83 -15.09
C HIS A 358 -33.48 5.72 -14.51
N THR A 359 -32.53 6.22 -15.29
CA THR A 359 -31.14 6.40 -14.89
C THR A 359 -30.69 7.83 -15.16
N THR A 360 -29.68 8.27 -14.43
CA THR A 360 -29.07 9.59 -14.62
C THR A 360 -27.56 9.47 -14.71
N THR A 361 -26.94 10.23 -15.60
CA THR A 361 -25.48 10.40 -15.68
C THR A 361 -25.12 11.88 -15.67
N THR A 362 -23.94 12.17 -15.11
CA THR A 362 -23.34 13.50 -15.17
C THR A 362 -22.48 13.64 -16.42
N VAL A 363 -22.66 14.72 -17.14
CA VAL A 363 -21.85 15.08 -18.31
C VAL A 363 -21.12 16.38 -18.04
N THR A 364 -19.79 16.35 -18.13
CA THR A 364 -18.96 17.55 -18.05
C THR A 364 -18.59 18.01 -19.45
N VAL A 365 -19.06 19.19 -19.85
CA VAL A 365 -18.65 19.82 -21.10
C VAL A 365 -17.59 20.88 -20.79
N ARG A 366 -16.36 20.70 -21.29
CA ARG A 366 -15.28 21.67 -21.15
C ARG A 366 -15.12 22.48 -22.43
N ILE A 367 -15.36 23.78 -22.34
CA ILE A 367 -15.31 24.70 -23.47
C ILE A 367 -13.96 25.41 -23.43
N ILE A 368 -13.07 25.09 -24.37
CA ILE A 368 -11.65 25.49 -24.41
C ILE A 368 -11.36 26.52 -25.52
N ARG A 369 -10.30 27.32 -25.39
CA ARG A 369 -9.86 28.34 -26.37
C ARG A 369 -8.34 28.24 -26.61
N MET A 370 -7.85 28.62 -27.78
CA MET A 370 -6.41 28.83 -28.01
C MET A 370 -5.93 30.20 -27.52
N SER A 371 -4.97 30.24 -26.58
CA SER A 371 -4.35 31.48 -26.07
C SER A 371 -3.41 32.13 -27.10
N ASN A 372 -3.37 33.47 -27.10
CA ASN A 372 -2.51 34.27 -27.98
C ASN A 372 -1.35 34.95 -27.24
N LEU A 373 -1.17 34.66 -25.95
CA LEU A 373 -0.08 35.18 -25.13
C LEU A 373 0.94 34.07 -24.83
N PRO A 374 2.24 34.39 -24.73
CA PRO A 374 3.23 33.42 -24.29
C PRO A 374 2.95 33.02 -22.83
N PRO A 375 3.02 31.71 -22.48
CA PRO A 375 2.71 31.24 -21.14
C PRO A 375 3.70 31.80 -20.11
N GLU A 376 3.26 32.48 -19.04
CA GLU A 376 4.17 32.94 -17.97
C GLU A 376 4.24 31.90 -16.84
N ILE A 377 5.36 31.20 -16.68
CA ILE A 377 5.54 30.17 -15.64
C ILE A 377 5.65 30.85 -14.27
N VAL A 378 4.83 30.44 -13.31
CA VAL A 378 4.88 30.91 -11.92
C VAL A 378 5.88 30.06 -11.16
N ASN A 379 6.96 30.69 -10.70
CA ASN A 379 7.91 30.01 -9.81
C ASN A 379 7.25 29.75 -8.45
N THR A 380 7.06 28.47 -8.12
CA THR A 380 6.57 27.99 -6.83
C THR A 380 7.66 27.18 -6.13
N ASN A 381 7.90 27.45 -4.85
CA ASN A 381 8.79 26.61 -4.05
C ASN A 381 8.07 25.30 -3.78
N SER A 382 8.56 24.21 -4.38
CA SER A 382 8.01 22.87 -4.16
C SER A 382 8.85 22.16 -3.12
N THR A 383 8.23 21.64 -2.07
CA THR A 383 8.91 20.84 -1.06
C THR A 383 8.35 19.42 -1.07
N LEU A 384 9.22 18.44 -1.28
CA LEU A 384 8.93 17.03 -1.17
C LEU A 384 9.57 16.50 0.12
N ILE A 385 8.74 16.13 1.07
CA ILE A 385 9.15 15.45 2.29
C ILE A 385 8.74 13.99 2.16
N TYR A 386 9.64 13.07 2.50
CA TYR A 386 9.34 11.65 2.45
C TYR A 386 10.14 10.89 3.52
N TYR A 387 9.64 9.73 3.91
CA TYR A 387 10.32 8.85 4.86
C TYR A 387 10.73 7.56 4.16
N ARG A 388 11.98 7.16 4.34
CA ARG A 388 12.49 5.88 3.84
C ARG A 388 12.12 4.78 4.83
N SER A 389 10.95 4.16 4.64
CA SER A 389 10.57 2.98 5.42
C SER A 389 11.36 1.77 4.92
N LEU A 390 12.32 1.31 5.73
CA LEU A 390 13.12 0.10 5.48
C LEU A 390 12.77 -1.04 6.46
N HIS A 391 11.82 -0.84 7.38
CA HIS A 391 11.64 -1.75 8.53
C HIS A 391 10.21 -2.07 9.01
N ASP A 392 9.15 -1.44 8.48
CA ASP A 392 7.79 -1.62 9.03
C ASP A 392 6.87 -2.41 8.08
N TRP A 393 7.26 -3.63 7.71
CA TRP A 393 6.35 -4.58 7.06
C TRP A 393 6.33 -5.90 7.86
N ASN A 394 5.67 -5.88 9.02
CA ASN A 394 5.18 -7.10 9.64
C ASN A 394 3.78 -7.39 9.10
N GLU A 395 3.64 -8.48 8.35
CA GLU A 395 2.44 -8.94 7.66
C GLU A 395 1.34 -9.51 8.59
N ASN A 396 1.17 -8.97 9.81
CA ASN A 396 0.21 -9.49 10.80
C ASN A 396 -1.04 -8.63 11.00
N TYR A 397 -1.30 -7.63 10.13
CA TYR A 397 -2.46 -6.72 10.26
C TYR A 397 -3.37 -6.64 9.03
N PHE A 398 -3.44 -7.69 8.21
CA PHE A 398 -4.53 -7.85 7.24
C PHE A 398 -5.32 -9.12 7.55
N HIS A 399 -6.33 -8.98 8.41
CA HIS A 399 -7.46 -9.90 8.38
C HIS A 399 -8.25 -9.63 7.09
N GLU A 400 -8.53 -10.72 6.35
CA GLU A 400 -9.43 -10.78 5.21
C GLU A 400 -10.80 -10.18 5.55
N SER A 401 -11.06 -8.95 5.10
CA SER A 401 -12.42 -8.50 4.73
C SER A 401 -12.40 -7.06 4.18
N SER A 402 -12.16 -6.89 2.87
CA SER A 402 -12.78 -5.80 2.11
C SER A 402 -12.60 -5.99 0.61
N SER A 403 -13.75 -6.13 -0.06
CA SER A 403 -14.08 -5.78 -1.45
C SER A 403 -12.96 -5.35 -2.40
N LYS A 404 -12.94 -6.02 -3.57
CA LYS A 404 -12.20 -5.66 -4.80
C LYS A 404 -12.71 -4.38 -5.49
N GLN A 405 -12.86 -3.29 -4.76
CA GLN A 405 -12.99 -1.94 -5.34
C GLN A 405 -11.87 -1.08 -4.72
N ASP A 406 -11.26 -0.21 -5.54
CA ASP A 406 -10.17 0.72 -5.18
C ASP A 406 -8.72 0.27 -5.41
N ILE A 407 -8.46 -0.47 -6.50
CA ILE A 407 -7.08 -0.60 -7.03
C ILE A 407 -6.71 0.59 -7.96
N SER A 408 -7.67 1.41 -8.38
CA SER A 408 -7.40 2.56 -9.27
C SER A 408 -6.86 3.81 -8.57
N GLU A 409 -7.02 3.95 -7.25
CA GLU A 409 -6.50 5.11 -6.50
C GLU A 409 -5.01 4.95 -6.11
N GLN A 410 -4.48 3.73 -6.09
CA GLN A 410 -3.04 3.49 -5.80
C GLN A 410 -2.10 3.82 -6.97
N ILE A 411 -2.63 4.07 -8.17
CA ILE A 411 -1.82 4.37 -9.38
C ILE A 411 -1.53 5.88 -9.50
N SER A 412 -2.18 6.75 -8.71
CA SER A 412 -2.03 8.22 -8.79
C SER A 412 -1.00 8.85 -7.83
N ASP A 413 -0.43 8.11 -6.87
CA ASP A 413 0.22 8.71 -5.69
C ASP A 413 1.73 8.98 -5.83
N LYS A 414 2.12 9.69 -6.90
CA LYS A 414 3.53 10.07 -7.17
C LYS A 414 3.71 11.51 -7.65
N THR A 415 2.69 12.33 -7.46
CA THR A 415 2.75 13.73 -7.88
C THR A 415 3.53 14.54 -6.86
N ILE A 416 4.67 15.11 -7.27
CA ILE A 416 5.48 15.98 -6.41
C ILE A 416 4.94 17.40 -6.45
N CYS A 417 4.76 17.93 -7.65
CA CYS A 417 4.26 19.27 -7.89
C CYS A 417 3.64 19.37 -9.28
N ARG A 418 2.94 20.46 -9.53
CA ARG A 418 2.41 20.77 -10.86
C ARG A 418 2.94 22.12 -11.32
N ILE A 419 3.43 22.18 -12.56
CA ILE A 419 3.89 23.44 -13.17
C ILE A 419 2.70 24.38 -13.28
N THR A 420 2.83 25.57 -12.68
CA THR A 420 1.77 26.58 -12.65
C THR A 420 2.10 27.72 -13.61
N VAL A 421 1.09 28.24 -14.32
CA VAL A 421 1.23 29.32 -15.32
C VAL A 421 0.25 30.45 -14.97
N LYS A 422 0.71 31.71 -15.06
CA LYS A 422 0.02 32.92 -14.56
C LYS A 422 -1.12 33.39 -15.46
N ASP A 423 -1.12 32.99 -16.73
CA ASP A 423 -2.24 33.18 -17.65
C ASP A 423 -2.97 31.84 -17.81
N ARG A 424 -3.97 31.65 -16.96
CA ARG A 424 -4.76 30.43 -16.88
C ARG A 424 -6.20 30.84 -17.08
N THR A 425 -6.65 31.02 -18.31
CA THR A 425 -8.03 30.55 -18.53
C THR A 425 -7.93 29.03 -18.35
N ALA A 426 -8.80 28.40 -17.57
CA ALA A 426 -8.72 26.96 -17.24
C ALA A 426 -8.97 26.03 -18.45
N HIS A 427 -8.79 26.60 -19.63
CA HIS A 427 -9.39 26.29 -20.91
C HIS A 427 -8.37 26.54 -22.05
N ASP A 428 -7.16 27.01 -21.75
CA ASP A 428 -6.07 27.13 -22.73
C ASP A 428 -5.28 25.81 -22.84
N ARG A 429 -4.96 25.38 -24.08
CA ARG A 429 -4.18 24.16 -24.33
C ARG A 429 -2.67 24.45 -24.20
N LEU A 430 -2.02 23.84 -23.21
CA LEU A 430 -0.58 23.96 -22.94
C LEU A 430 0.08 22.58 -22.96
N PHE A 431 1.35 22.53 -23.39
CA PHE A 431 2.22 21.37 -23.32
C PHE A 431 3.43 21.68 -22.44
N PHE A 432 3.85 20.70 -21.66
CA PHE A 432 4.91 20.82 -20.66
C PHE A 432 6.06 19.87 -20.99
N GLU A 433 7.28 20.33 -20.78
CA GLU A 433 8.48 19.55 -21.05
C GLU A 433 9.55 19.84 -20.02
N LEU A 434 10.27 18.80 -19.60
CA LEU A 434 11.44 18.90 -18.75
C LEU A 434 12.68 18.90 -19.65
N LEU A 435 13.41 20.00 -19.67
CA LEU A 435 14.63 20.13 -20.46
C LEU A 435 15.73 19.31 -19.77
N LYS A 436 16.14 18.22 -20.43
CA LYS A 436 17.20 17.35 -19.92
C LYS A 436 18.56 18.00 -20.19
N ASP A 437 19.13 18.62 -19.17
CA ASP A 437 20.54 18.99 -19.18
C ASP A 437 21.39 17.71 -18.98
N ASN A 438 22.62 17.67 -19.50
CA ASN A 438 23.59 16.54 -19.37
C ASN A 438 23.99 16.20 -17.91
N THR A 439 23.28 16.71 -16.91
CA THR A 439 23.47 16.45 -15.48
C THR A 439 22.65 15.23 -15.04
N SER A 440 23.19 14.42 -14.12
CA SER A 440 22.52 13.22 -13.58
C SER A 440 21.17 13.51 -12.90
N MET A 441 20.92 14.77 -12.51
CA MET A 441 19.75 15.21 -11.74
C MET A 441 18.46 15.32 -12.57
N SER A 442 18.55 15.72 -13.85
CA SER A 442 17.36 15.86 -14.72
C SER A 442 16.69 14.52 -15.03
N ASN A 443 17.46 13.43 -14.97
CA ASN A 443 16.99 12.06 -15.17
C ASN A 443 16.26 11.46 -13.95
N LEU A 444 16.21 12.17 -12.82
CA LEU A 444 15.54 11.72 -11.59
C LEU A 444 14.05 12.13 -11.55
N PHE A 445 13.60 12.97 -12.47
CA PHE A 445 12.22 13.45 -12.54
C PHE A 445 11.65 13.31 -13.95
N SER A 446 10.33 13.18 -14.03
CA SER A 446 9.54 13.14 -15.27
C SER A 446 8.38 14.12 -15.16
N VAL A 447 8.00 14.74 -16.28
CA VAL A 447 6.82 15.63 -16.35
C VAL A 447 5.77 15.02 -17.26
N ASP A 448 4.51 15.10 -16.86
CA ASP A 448 3.38 14.83 -17.73
C ASP A 448 3.22 15.98 -18.73
N GLN A 449 3.21 15.63 -20.01
CA GLN A 449 3.27 16.59 -21.10
C GLN A 449 2.00 17.45 -21.26
N TYR A 450 0.88 17.07 -20.66
CA TYR A 450 -0.42 17.74 -20.87
C TYR A 450 -0.90 18.50 -19.66
N ASP A 451 -0.62 17.98 -18.45
CA ASP A 451 -1.10 18.60 -17.22
C ASP A 451 0.02 19.29 -16.43
N GLY A 452 1.29 19.04 -16.77
CA GLY A 452 2.46 19.64 -16.13
C GLY A 452 2.80 19.04 -14.77
N THR A 453 2.26 17.86 -14.46
CA THR A 453 2.54 17.13 -13.22
C THR A 453 3.95 16.55 -13.23
N ILE A 454 4.76 16.88 -12.22
CA ILE A 454 6.12 16.37 -12.02
C ILE A 454 6.08 15.17 -11.07
N ARG A 455 6.78 14.09 -11.46
CA ARG A 455 6.89 12.82 -10.73
C ARG A 455 8.35 12.36 -10.67
N PRO A 456 8.76 11.52 -9.70
CA PRO A 456 10.07 10.86 -9.74
C PRO A 456 10.18 9.95 -10.99
N ALA A 457 11.31 9.97 -11.68
CA ALA A 457 11.54 9.11 -12.83
C ALA A 457 11.83 7.66 -12.40
N MET A 458 11.25 6.68 -13.10
CA MET A 458 11.59 5.27 -12.93
C MET A 458 12.84 4.93 -13.74
N LYS A 459 13.89 4.43 -13.08
CA LYS A 459 15.02 3.79 -13.76
C LYS A 459 14.57 2.40 -14.22
N ILE A 460 14.16 2.28 -15.48
CA ILE A 460 14.06 0.97 -16.13
C ILE A 460 15.50 0.60 -16.47
N SER A 461 16.02 -0.50 -15.91
CA SER A 461 17.32 -1.03 -16.30
C SER A 461 17.25 -1.46 -17.77
N SER A 462 17.62 -0.55 -18.67
CA SER A 462 17.77 -0.84 -20.08
C SER A 462 19.10 -1.55 -20.30
N ASN A 463 19.09 -2.88 -20.29
CA ASN A 463 20.01 -3.60 -21.17
C ASN A 463 19.44 -3.47 -22.58
N SER A 464 19.86 -2.42 -23.27
CA SER A 464 19.74 -2.33 -24.71
C SER A 464 20.84 -3.18 -25.32
N ASP A 465 20.51 -4.38 -25.79
CA ASP A 465 21.09 -4.89 -27.03
C ASP A 465 20.27 -6.03 -27.68
N THR A 466 19.74 -5.69 -28.85
CA THR A 466 19.48 -6.53 -30.03
C THR A 466 18.33 -7.55 -30.09
N SER A 467 17.46 -7.28 -31.08
CA SER A 467 16.82 -8.19 -32.05
C SER A 467 15.33 -8.55 -31.85
N ARG A 468 14.60 -8.28 -32.93
CA ARG A 468 13.18 -8.57 -33.20
C ARG A 468 12.85 -10.04 -33.01
N SER A 469 11.66 -10.35 -32.49
CA SER A 469 10.66 -11.14 -33.22
C SER A 469 9.27 -11.03 -32.58
N ASN A 470 8.27 -10.99 -33.46
CA ASN A 470 6.86 -11.14 -33.15
C ASN A 470 6.61 -12.53 -32.55
N LEU A 471 5.82 -12.62 -31.48
CA LEU A 471 4.96 -13.77 -31.23
C LEU A 471 3.75 -13.32 -30.40
N TYR A 472 2.59 -13.42 -31.02
CA TYR A 472 1.32 -13.61 -30.33
C TYR A 472 1.45 -14.90 -29.51
N ASP A 473 1.11 -14.83 -28.22
CA ASP A 473 0.54 -16.00 -27.57
C ASP A 473 -0.48 -15.59 -26.50
N THR A 474 -1.69 -16.10 -26.72
CA THR A 474 -2.84 -16.05 -25.83
C THR A 474 -2.86 -17.34 -25.04
N SER A 475 -2.60 -17.31 -23.73
CA SER A 475 -3.31 -18.12 -22.74
C SER A 475 -2.69 -18.06 -21.34
N THR A 476 -3.57 -18.23 -20.36
CA THR A 476 -3.34 -18.60 -18.96
C THR A 476 -3.01 -17.52 -17.92
N SER A 477 -3.93 -17.51 -16.95
CA SER A 477 -3.93 -16.82 -15.67
C SER A 477 -2.66 -17.01 -14.85
N SER A 478 -1.94 -15.92 -14.60
CA SER A 478 -1.72 -15.41 -13.24
C SER A 478 -1.19 -13.99 -13.34
N ARG A 479 -2.08 -13.00 -13.17
CA ARG A 479 -1.61 -11.62 -12.95
C ARG A 479 -1.01 -11.58 -11.55
N LYS A 480 0.30 -11.79 -11.47
CA LYS A 480 1.09 -11.43 -10.28
C LYS A 480 0.84 -9.94 -9.99
N PRO A 481 0.58 -9.55 -8.73
CA PRO A 481 0.30 -8.15 -8.41
C PRO A 481 1.52 -7.29 -8.73
N ILE A 482 1.30 -6.18 -9.42
CA ILE A 482 2.32 -5.19 -9.83
C ILE A 482 2.76 -4.34 -8.61
N LEU A 483 2.45 -4.75 -7.38
CA LEU A 483 2.65 -3.95 -6.16
C LEU A 483 4.13 -3.72 -5.79
N ASN A 484 5.07 -4.56 -6.23
CA ASN A 484 6.48 -4.49 -5.79
C ASN A 484 7.41 -3.55 -6.58
N ARG A 485 6.91 -2.73 -7.51
CA ARG A 485 7.75 -1.74 -8.23
C ARG A 485 7.51 -0.28 -7.83
N PHE A 486 6.54 -0.01 -6.96
CA PHE A 486 6.07 1.35 -6.71
C PHE A 486 6.95 2.15 -5.73
N HIS A 487 7.63 1.53 -4.76
CA HIS A 487 8.44 2.24 -3.75
C HIS A 487 9.90 2.56 -4.16
N ASN A 488 10.42 2.00 -5.26
CA ASN A 488 11.85 2.16 -5.64
C ASN A 488 12.24 3.56 -6.15
N SER A 489 11.30 4.43 -6.56
CA SER A 489 11.67 5.68 -7.25
C SER A 489 12.04 6.85 -6.32
N LEU A 490 11.49 6.93 -5.10
CA LEU A 490 11.82 7.98 -4.11
C LEU A 490 13.12 7.69 -3.35
N ILE A 491 13.51 6.41 -3.26
CA ILE A 491 14.72 5.96 -2.56
C ILE A 491 16.00 6.53 -3.18
N HIS A 492 15.97 6.91 -4.47
CA HIS A 492 17.10 7.48 -5.20
C HIS A 492 17.26 9.00 -5.05
N LEU A 493 16.38 9.69 -4.33
CA LEU A 493 16.46 11.13 -4.14
C LEU A 493 17.17 11.45 -2.82
N ASP A 494 18.37 12.00 -2.86
CA ASP A 494 19.02 12.51 -1.65
C ASP A 494 18.37 13.82 -1.19
N SER A 495 18.50 14.15 0.10
CA SER A 495 18.04 15.45 0.59
C SER A 495 18.84 16.58 -0.06
N GLY A 496 18.15 17.60 -0.58
CA GLY A 496 18.78 18.71 -1.27
C GLY A 496 17.84 19.52 -2.15
N ASN A 497 18.39 20.53 -2.83
CA ASN A 497 17.65 21.38 -3.75
C ASN A 497 17.92 20.96 -5.20
N TYR A 498 16.87 20.61 -5.92
CA TYR A 498 16.92 20.15 -7.31
C TYR A 498 16.38 21.25 -8.24
N PRO A 499 17.25 21.96 -8.99
CA PRO A 499 16.81 22.90 -10.01
C PRO A 499 16.37 22.11 -11.26
N LEU A 500 15.12 22.31 -11.68
CA LEU A 500 14.51 21.69 -12.84
C LEU A 500 14.19 22.76 -13.88
N ARG A 501 14.80 22.65 -15.05
CA ARG A 501 14.51 23.54 -16.18
C ARG A 501 13.30 23.01 -16.94
N VAL A 502 12.23 23.79 -16.97
CA VAL A 502 10.95 23.44 -17.57
C VAL A 502 10.64 24.35 -18.75
N ARG A 503 10.01 23.78 -19.77
CA ARG A 503 9.50 24.50 -20.94
C ARG A 503 8.00 24.29 -21.03
N VAL A 504 7.26 25.38 -21.26
CA VAL A 504 5.82 25.35 -21.50
C VAL A 504 5.54 25.98 -22.85
N THR A 505 4.72 25.31 -23.67
CA THR A 505 4.31 25.81 -24.98
C THR A 505 2.82 25.72 -25.18
N ASN A 506 2.22 26.70 -25.86
CA ASN A 506 0.84 26.64 -26.32
C ASN A 506 0.73 26.14 -27.79
N GLY A 507 1.82 25.58 -28.33
CA GLY A 507 1.92 25.11 -29.72
C GLY A 507 2.51 26.15 -30.69
N THR A 508 2.46 27.45 -30.38
CA THR A 508 3.03 28.53 -31.23
C THR A 508 4.06 29.39 -30.51
N LEU A 509 3.87 29.61 -29.21
CA LEU A 509 4.74 30.36 -28.33
C LEU A 509 5.26 29.44 -27.22
N THR A 510 6.48 29.69 -26.77
CA THR A 510 7.19 28.89 -25.74
C THR A 510 7.76 29.82 -24.67
N SER A 511 7.72 29.36 -23.42
CA SER A 511 8.41 29.99 -22.30
C SER A 511 9.20 28.95 -21.52
N GLU A 512 10.35 29.36 -20.97
CA GLU A 512 11.21 28.50 -20.16
C GLU A 512 11.46 29.13 -18.80
N ALA A 513 11.52 28.30 -17.75
CA ALA A 513 11.85 28.72 -16.39
C ALA A 513 12.57 27.60 -15.63
N THR A 514 13.25 27.97 -14.53
CA THR A 514 13.87 27.01 -13.62
C THR A 514 13.07 26.96 -12.32
N MET A 515 12.44 25.81 -12.07
CA MET A 515 11.75 25.51 -10.81
C MET A 515 12.70 24.82 -9.83
N HIS A 516 12.48 25.01 -8.52
CA HIS A 516 13.29 24.35 -7.50
C HIS A 516 12.42 23.40 -6.68
N ILE A 517 12.86 22.14 -6.58
CA ILE A 517 12.27 21.14 -5.69
C ILE A 517 13.21 20.93 -4.51
N LYS A 518 12.79 21.31 -3.30
CA LYS A 518 13.48 21.00 -2.05
C LYS A 518 13.05 19.61 -1.59
N VAL A 519 13.98 18.66 -1.54
CA VAL A 519 13.75 17.30 -1.07
C VAL A 519 14.27 17.17 0.37
N ILE A 520 13.42 16.69 1.28
CA ILE A 520 13.75 16.44 2.67
C ILE A 520 13.42 14.97 2.97
N ALA A 521 14.45 14.14 3.10
CA ALA A 521 14.30 12.80 3.65
C ALA A 521 14.23 12.86 5.17
N ILE A 522 13.13 12.36 5.74
CA ILE A 522 12.94 12.24 7.19
C ILE A 522 13.88 11.15 7.71
N THR A 523 14.70 11.49 8.71
CA THR A 523 15.55 10.52 9.41
C THR A 523 14.88 10.02 10.69
N GLU A 524 15.32 8.87 11.20
CA GLU A 524 14.84 8.33 12.49
C GLU A 524 15.08 9.33 13.63
N GLU A 525 16.23 10.02 13.64
CA GLU A 525 16.53 11.04 14.65
C GLU A 525 15.60 12.25 14.61
N MET A 526 15.14 12.64 13.41
CA MET A 526 14.12 13.69 13.25
C MET A 526 12.81 13.26 13.90
N LEU A 527 12.37 12.01 13.68
CA LEU A 527 11.14 11.48 14.26
C LEU A 527 11.25 11.33 15.78
N ASP A 528 12.36 10.78 16.29
CA ASP A 528 12.62 10.61 17.74
C ASP A 528 12.66 11.95 18.49
N SER A 529 13.05 13.02 17.79
CA SER A 529 13.12 14.38 18.34
C SER A 529 11.96 15.28 17.91
N SER A 530 10.95 14.71 17.25
CA SER A 530 9.82 15.48 16.74
C SER A 530 8.76 15.76 17.80
N LEU A 531 8.01 16.84 17.58
CA LEU A 531 6.89 17.29 18.41
C LEU A 531 5.70 17.58 17.50
N VAL A 532 4.49 17.31 17.98
CA VAL A 532 3.26 17.73 17.30
C VAL A 532 2.71 19.01 17.93
N ILE A 533 2.50 20.03 17.10
CA ILE A 533 1.78 21.24 17.47
C ILE A 533 0.37 21.12 16.90
N ARG A 534 -0.61 21.16 17.78
CA ARG A 534 -2.02 21.18 17.41
C ARG A 534 -2.56 22.60 17.49
N ILE A 535 -3.20 23.05 16.42
CA ILE A 535 -3.85 24.36 16.35
C ILE A 535 -5.33 24.16 16.06
N SER A 536 -6.20 24.60 16.97
CA SER A 536 -7.66 24.53 16.78
C SER A 536 -8.16 25.56 15.77
N ASN A 537 -9.31 25.28 15.16
CA ASN A 537 -10.01 26.13 14.18
C ASN A 537 -9.18 26.53 12.94
N LEU A 538 -8.14 25.77 12.59
CA LEU A 538 -7.27 26.03 11.43
C LEU A 538 -7.25 24.84 10.46
N LEU A 539 -7.19 25.13 9.16
CA LEU A 539 -7.04 24.12 8.10
C LEU A 539 -5.59 24.10 7.59
N PRO A 540 -5.06 22.94 7.14
CA PRO A 540 -3.72 22.84 6.56
C PRO A 540 -3.45 23.85 5.44
N ASN A 541 -4.41 24.06 4.52
CA ASN A 541 -4.25 25.01 3.42
C ASN A 541 -4.15 26.47 3.92
N LEU A 542 -4.92 26.82 4.96
CA LEU A 542 -4.89 28.18 5.53
C LEU A 542 -3.57 28.47 6.23
N PHE A 543 -2.99 27.47 6.90
CA PHE A 543 -1.68 27.59 7.54
C PHE A 543 -0.58 28.06 6.57
N TYR A 544 -0.60 27.57 5.33
CA TYR A 544 0.34 28.01 4.29
C TYR A 544 -0.12 29.27 3.56
N MET A 545 -1.43 29.48 3.35
CA MET A 545 -1.94 30.69 2.69
C MET A 545 -1.63 31.97 3.48
N GLU A 546 -1.79 31.93 4.80
CA GLU A 546 -1.50 33.05 5.70
C GLU A 546 -0.02 33.13 6.11
N ASN A 547 0.84 32.29 5.50
CA ASN A 547 2.29 32.25 5.73
C ASN A 547 2.69 31.95 7.19
N TYR A 548 1.81 31.29 7.96
CA TYR A 548 2.03 30.94 9.36
C TYR A 548 3.17 29.94 9.56
N ASN A 549 3.51 29.15 8.54
CA ASN A 549 4.70 28.30 8.53
C ASN A 549 5.98 29.09 8.80
N THR A 550 6.16 30.24 8.15
CA THR A 550 7.36 31.08 8.35
C THR A 550 7.35 31.78 9.70
N VAL A 551 6.18 32.24 10.16
CA VAL A 551 5.99 32.84 11.48
C VAL A 551 6.39 31.85 12.57
N LEU A 552 5.88 30.62 12.49
CA LEU A 552 6.20 29.55 13.43
C LEU A 552 7.69 29.21 13.42
N GLN A 553 8.30 29.07 12.24
CA GLN A 553 9.74 28.81 12.11
C GLN A 553 10.59 29.92 12.73
N ASN A 554 10.24 31.19 12.49
CA ASN A 554 10.94 32.35 13.05
C ASN A 554 10.86 32.39 14.58
N HIS A 555 9.68 32.17 15.15
CA HIS A 555 9.49 32.12 16.60
C HIS A 555 10.33 31.02 17.25
N LEU A 556 10.28 29.80 16.69
CA LEU A 556 11.05 28.66 17.21
C LEU A 556 12.55 28.87 17.05
N SER A 557 12.99 29.40 15.91
CA SER A 557 14.40 29.72 15.65
C SER A 557 14.93 30.73 16.68
N ASN A 558 14.22 31.83 16.91
CA ASN A 558 14.62 32.86 17.88
C ASN A 558 14.65 32.34 19.33
N LEU A 559 13.69 31.49 19.73
CA LEU A 559 13.63 31.00 21.11
C LEU A 559 14.63 29.89 21.41
N LEU A 560 14.85 28.99 20.45
CA LEU A 560 15.61 27.76 20.66
C LEU A 560 17.06 27.87 20.20
N LEU A 561 17.35 28.71 19.20
CA LEU A 561 18.67 28.79 18.56
C LEU A 561 19.44 30.07 18.92
N GLU A 562 18.76 31.12 19.38
CA GLU A 562 19.41 32.34 19.90
C GLU A 562 19.51 32.33 21.44
N SER A 563 20.62 31.82 21.97
CA SER A 563 21.10 32.28 23.28
C SER A 563 22.62 32.25 23.38
N SER A 564 23.26 33.42 23.23
CA SER A 564 24.37 33.88 24.09
C SER A 564 24.87 35.27 23.64
N SER A 565 24.11 36.34 23.89
CA SER A 565 24.70 37.68 24.06
C SER A 565 23.97 38.46 25.14
N SER A 566 24.55 38.43 26.34
CA SER A 566 24.60 39.48 27.38
C SER A 566 23.43 40.46 27.53
N TYR A 567 22.83 40.46 28.73
CA TYR A 567 22.29 41.60 29.49
C TYR A 567 21.58 42.72 28.70
N PHE A 568 20.26 42.83 28.80
CA PHE A 568 19.60 44.14 28.96
C PHE A 568 18.18 44.00 29.55
N SER A 569 17.88 44.90 30.48
CA SER A 569 16.65 45.04 31.28
C SER A 569 15.38 45.29 30.46
N PRO A 570 14.17 45.05 31.00
CA PRO A 570 12.92 45.22 30.27
C PRO A 570 12.45 46.68 30.32
N SER A 571 12.58 47.41 29.21
CA SER A 571 11.73 48.57 28.92
C SER A 571 11.78 48.94 27.44
N SER A 572 10.59 49.26 26.91
CA SER A 572 10.30 49.83 25.58
C SER A 572 9.89 48.84 24.49
N SER A 573 8.58 48.78 24.32
CA SER A 573 7.87 48.38 23.11
C SER A 573 8.41 49.12 21.88
N THR A 574 9.05 48.40 20.96
CA THR A 574 9.19 48.84 19.57
C THR A 574 9.19 47.62 18.66
N ILE A 575 8.25 47.66 17.72
CA ILE A 575 8.02 46.73 16.61
C ILE A 575 9.33 46.49 15.86
N LEU A 576 9.82 45.25 15.90
CA LEU A 576 10.96 44.81 15.09
C LEU A 576 10.45 44.33 13.74
N SER A 577 10.88 45.04 12.69
CA SER A 577 10.81 44.63 11.30
C SER A 577 11.55 43.30 11.06
N PRO A 578 11.13 42.49 10.07
CA PRO A 578 11.74 41.19 9.81
C PRO A 578 13.15 41.39 9.23
N LYS A 579 14.17 40.97 9.98
CA LYS A 579 15.52 40.79 9.45
C LYS A 579 15.54 39.49 8.64
N ASN A 580 15.76 39.59 7.34
CA ASN A 580 16.09 38.46 6.47
C ASN A 580 17.46 37.88 6.86
N ASN A 581 17.50 36.96 7.83
CA ASN A 581 18.62 36.04 8.04
C ASN A 581 18.23 34.67 7.50
N SER A 582 18.34 34.50 6.18
CA SER A 582 17.94 33.29 5.45
C SER A 582 18.70 32.00 5.81
N SER A 583 19.60 32.01 6.80
CA SER A 583 20.41 30.86 7.21
C SER A 583 19.97 30.22 8.54
N GLN A 584 19.17 30.90 9.37
CA GLN A 584 18.72 30.36 10.66
C GLN A 584 17.40 29.59 10.55
N ASP A 585 16.53 30.01 9.63
CA ASP A 585 15.20 29.40 9.39
C ASP A 585 15.28 27.96 8.83
N GLU A 586 16.42 27.57 8.25
CA GLU A 586 16.62 26.23 7.69
C GLU A 586 16.73 25.11 8.73
N ASN A 587 16.86 25.47 10.02
CA ASN A 587 17.07 24.51 11.11
C ASN A 587 15.75 24.06 11.78
N VAL A 588 14.62 24.68 11.45
CA VAL A 588 13.28 24.28 11.93
C VAL A 588 12.55 23.56 10.80
N TYR A 589 12.43 22.24 10.93
CA TYR A 589 11.83 21.36 9.92
C TYR A 589 10.36 21.12 10.24
N ILE A 590 9.46 21.56 9.35
CA ILE A 590 8.06 21.14 9.35
C ILE A 590 7.98 19.86 8.52
N LEU A 591 7.85 18.71 9.17
CA LEU A 591 7.92 17.39 8.55
C LEU A 591 6.59 16.97 7.90
N SER A 592 5.48 17.36 8.50
CA SER A 592 4.15 17.04 7.98
C SER A 592 3.08 17.95 8.58
N VAL A 593 2.05 18.25 7.81
CA VAL A 593 0.88 19.03 8.23
C VAL A 593 -0.37 18.28 7.76
N GLN A 594 -1.23 17.88 8.70
CA GLN A 594 -2.45 17.14 8.41
C GLN A 594 -3.61 17.64 9.27
N GLU A 595 -4.84 17.41 8.80
CA GLU A 595 -6.01 17.59 9.67
C GLU A 595 -5.89 16.60 10.84
N THR A 596 -6.28 17.06 12.04
CA THR A 596 -6.27 16.22 13.23
C THR A 596 -7.25 15.07 13.03
N ASP A 597 -6.74 13.84 12.96
CA ASP A 597 -7.57 12.64 13.02
C ASP A 597 -8.14 12.56 14.44
N PHE A 598 -9.39 12.96 14.65
CA PHE A 598 -10.09 12.65 15.89
C PHE A 598 -10.35 11.14 15.89
N PRO A 599 -9.67 10.31 16.71
CA PRO A 599 -10.14 8.96 16.87
C PRO A 599 -11.55 9.04 17.44
N ASN A 600 -12.50 8.37 16.77
CA ASN A 600 -13.77 8.01 17.38
C ASN A 600 -13.45 7.44 18.77
N ARG A 601 -13.77 8.17 19.85
CA ARG A 601 -13.75 7.62 21.21
C ARG A 601 -14.82 6.54 21.28
N LEU A 602 -14.44 5.31 20.91
CA LEU A 602 -15.15 4.10 21.30
C LEU A 602 -14.11 3.07 21.73
N ASN A 603 -14.32 2.62 22.97
CA ASN A 603 -13.75 1.46 23.64
C ASN A 603 -12.37 1.64 24.30
N SER A 604 -12.42 2.31 25.46
CA SER A 604 -11.64 1.91 26.62
C SER A 604 -11.94 0.44 26.95
N LEU A 605 -10.98 -0.44 26.69
CA LEU A 605 -10.89 -1.74 27.35
C LEU A 605 -10.55 -1.52 28.83
N SER A 606 -11.56 -1.46 29.69
CA SER A 606 -11.44 -2.02 31.03
C SER A 606 -12.70 -2.80 31.41
N SER A 607 -12.42 -4.02 31.80
CA SER A 607 -13.26 -5.12 32.21
C SER A 607 -14.32 -4.80 33.28
N SER A 608 -15.54 -5.30 33.00
CA SER A 608 -16.43 -6.03 33.92
C SER A 608 -17.37 -5.29 34.87
N SER A 609 -18.66 -5.43 34.53
CA SER A 609 -19.74 -6.00 35.36
C SER A 609 -20.84 -5.08 35.90
N ASN A 610 -22.07 -5.51 35.58
CA ASN A 610 -23.33 -5.44 36.33
C ASN A 610 -24.36 -4.31 36.05
N VAL A 611 -25.47 -4.78 35.46
CA VAL A 611 -26.88 -4.61 35.90
C VAL A 611 -27.80 -3.71 35.05
N TYR A 612 -28.95 -4.33 34.79
CA TYR A 612 -30.18 -3.95 34.08
C TYR A 612 -30.81 -2.57 34.38
N HIS A 613 -31.65 -2.15 33.40
CA HIS A 613 -32.68 -1.10 33.39
C HIS A 613 -32.15 0.35 33.28
N GLN A 614 -32.64 1.22 32.39
CA GLN A 614 -34.05 1.53 32.14
C GLN A 614 -34.23 2.34 30.83
N LYS A 615 -35.37 2.13 30.17
CA LYS A 615 -35.88 2.92 29.04
C LYS A 615 -36.46 4.27 29.52
N ASN A 616 -36.38 5.27 28.64
CA ASN A 616 -37.23 6.48 28.48
C ASN A 616 -37.01 7.71 29.39
N ALA A 617 -36.58 8.82 28.75
CA ALA A 617 -37.18 10.16 28.82
C ALA A 617 -36.42 11.06 27.81
N PHE A 618 -37.02 11.43 26.67
CA PHE A 618 -37.86 12.62 26.44
C PHE A 618 -37.05 13.82 25.92
N MET A 619 -37.59 14.40 24.84
CA MET A 619 -37.22 15.62 24.13
C MET A 619 -36.59 16.70 25.00
N ASP A 620 -35.47 17.27 24.53
CA ASP A 620 -35.38 18.72 24.46
C ASP A 620 -34.52 19.19 23.28
N SER A 621 -35.20 19.83 22.35
CA SER A 621 -34.65 20.53 21.20
C SER A 621 -34.09 21.87 21.67
N HIS A 622 -32.79 21.93 21.96
CA HIS A 622 -32.05 23.18 21.93
C HIS A 622 -30.96 23.14 20.87
N ARG A 623 -31.11 24.06 19.92
CA ARG A 623 -30.11 24.50 18.95
C ARG A 623 -28.73 24.59 19.61
N ASN A 624 -27.89 23.58 19.41
CA ASN A 624 -26.45 23.74 19.53
C ASN A 624 -25.86 23.72 18.13
N LYS A 625 -25.19 24.84 17.80
CA LYS A 625 -24.26 24.96 16.68
C LYS A 625 -23.45 23.67 16.58
N ARG A 626 -23.48 23.01 15.43
CA ARG A 626 -22.35 22.19 15.00
C ARG A 626 -21.18 23.15 14.75
N SER A 627 -20.40 23.49 15.77
CA SER A 627 -18.99 23.77 15.51
C SER A 627 -18.38 22.39 15.27
N ILE A 628 -18.03 22.14 14.02
CA ILE A 628 -17.15 21.03 13.71
C ILE A 628 -15.80 21.50 14.25
N ASP A 629 -15.34 20.93 15.36
CA ASP A 629 -13.98 21.15 15.88
C ASP A 629 -13.01 20.70 14.78
N ARG A 630 -12.50 21.63 13.98
CA ARG A 630 -11.45 21.36 12.99
C ARG A 630 -10.14 21.79 13.62
N ALA A 631 -9.15 20.92 13.64
CA ALA A 631 -7.81 21.23 14.12
C ALA A 631 -6.78 20.73 13.11
N VAL A 632 -5.59 21.33 13.13
CA VAL A 632 -4.45 20.91 12.32
C VAL A 632 -3.33 20.43 13.24
N ASP A 633 -2.75 19.28 12.91
CA ASP A 633 -1.58 18.72 13.56
C ASP A 633 -0.34 18.97 12.68
N ILE A 634 0.65 19.64 13.25
CA ILE A 634 1.90 20.03 12.59
C ILE A 634 3.05 19.28 13.27
N LEU A 635 3.70 18.37 12.54
CA LEU A 635 4.87 17.64 13.02
C LEU A 635 6.13 18.46 12.74
N ILE A 636 6.88 18.79 13.80
CA ILE A 636 8.10 19.60 13.70
C ILE A 636 9.31 18.90 14.32
N ALA A 637 10.50 19.21 13.81
CA ALA A 637 11.78 18.88 14.43
C ALA A 637 12.73 20.08 14.32
N VAL A 638 13.51 20.37 15.37
CA VAL A 638 14.43 21.52 15.41
C VAL A 638 15.86 21.04 15.58
N TYR A 639 16.74 21.43 14.67
CA TYR A 639 18.17 21.10 14.70
C TYR A 639 18.96 22.24 15.34
N ASP A 640 19.79 21.95 16.34
CA ASP A 640 20.73 22.92 16.89
C ASP A 640 22.09 22.80 16.17
N PRO A 641 22.50 23.80 15.36
CA PRO A 641 23.76 23.74 14.63
C PRO A 641 24.99 23.87 15.55
N LYS A 642 24.86 24.43 16.76
CA LYS A 642 25.98 24.54 17.73
C LYS A 642 26.27 23.20 18.37
N GLU A 643 25.23 22.54 18.87
CA GLU A 643 25.34 21.22 19.52
C GLU A 643 25.36 20.06 18.51
N ARG A 644 24.99 20.32 17.24
CA ARG A 644 24.90 19.34 16.15
C ARG A 644 23.93 18.20 16.45
N GLU A 645 22.84 18.55 17.14
CA GLU A 645 21.81 17.62 17.54
C GLU A 645 20.40 18.19 17.40
N PHE A 646 19.43 17.30 17.21
CA PHE A 646 18.04 17.70 17.27
C PHE A 646 17.63 17.95 18.72
N ILE A 647 16.92 19.05 18.95
CA ILE A 647 16.43 19.45 20.25
C ILE A 647 15.35 18.46 20.69
N LYS A 648 15.48 17.93 21.91
CA LYS A 648 14.52 16.95 22.45
C LYS A 648 13.08 17.51 22.53
N PRO A 649 12.04 16.69 22.31
CA PRO A 649 10.65 17.15 22.21
C PRO A 649 10.17 17.96 23.43
N PHE A 650 10.57 17.56 24.64
CA PHE A 650 10.22 18.26 25.88
C PHE A 650 10.72 19.72 25.92
N LYS A 651 11.93 19.99 25.43
CA LYS A 651 12.47 21.37 25.36
C LYS A 651 11.70 22.22 24.35
N ILE A 652 11.33 21.63 23.21
CA ILE A 652 10.52 22.29 22.19
C ILE A 652 9.12 22.60 22.76
N ALA A 653 8.49 21.64 23.43
CA ALA A 653 7.19 21.82 24.08
C ALA A 653 7.21 22.94 25.13
N GLN A 654 8.28 23.01 25.96
CA GLN A 654 8.46 24.09 26.92
C GLN A 654 8.54 25.46 26.25
N ALA A 655 9.27 25.57 25.12
CA ALA A 655 9.37 26.82 24.37
C ALA A 655 8.02 27.25 23.77
N ILE A 656 7.27 26.31 23.18
CA ILE A 656 5.95 26.60 22.59
C ILE A 656 4.94 26.99 23.65
N ASN A 657 4.89 26.27 24.77
CA ASN A 657 4.00 26.62 25.89
C ASN A 657 4.30 28.04 26.43
N GLY A 658 5.56 28.50 26.32
CA GLY A 658 5.94 29.87 26.68
C GLY A 658 5.43 30.95 25.72
N ILE A 659 5.10 30.62 24.47
CA ILE A 659 4.57 31.55 23.45
C ILE A 659 3.16 31.19 22.96
N ALA A 660 2.52 30.20 23.57
CA ALA A 660 1.24 29.65 23.12
C ALA A 660 0.16 30.73 23.05
N ASP A 661 0.07 31.63 24.04
CA ASP A 661 -0.92 32.73 24.04
C ASP A 661 -0.70 33.70 22.88
N SER A 662 0.56 34.07 22.60
CA SER A 662 0.92 34.99 21.51
C SER A 662 0.58 34.38 20.16
N LEU A 663 0.99 33.13 19.95
CA LEU A 663 0.71 32.41 18.71
C LEU A 663 -0.80 32.14 18.56
N SER A 664 -1.54 31.92 19.65
CA SER A 664 -2.98 31.69 19.61
C SER A 664 -3.74 32.94 19.13
N VAL A 665 -3.29 34.13 19.52
CA VAL A 665 -3.82 35.40 19.03
C VAL A 665 -3.48 35.60 17.55
N GLU A 666 -2.27 35.27 17.13
CA GLU A 666 -1.80 35.47 15.75
C GLU A 666 -2.43 34.49 14.75
N PHE A 667 -2.62 33.22 15.16
CA PHE A 667 -3.19 32.17 14.32
C PHE A 667 -4.71 32.02 14.45
N GLY A 668 -5.32 32.65 15.46
CA GLY A 668 -6.77 32.64 15.66
C GLY A 668 -7.33 31.33 16.22
N GLY A 669 -6.50 30.53 16.90
CA GLY A 669 -6.86 29.22 17.45
C GLY A 669 -5.99 28.84 18.65
N GLU A 670 -6.52 28.02 19.56
CA GLU A 670 -5.77 27.49 20.69
C GLU A 670 -4.65 26.56 20.23
N ILE A 671 -3.49 26.67 20.88
CA ILE A 671 -2.27 25.93 20.55
C ILE A 671 -1.92 24.96 21.66
N GLU A 672 -1.70 23.70 21.27
CA GLU A 672 -1.32 22.62 22.17
C GLU A 672 -0.04 21.93 21.66
N ALA A 673 0.96 21.78 22.53
CA ALA A 673 2.19 21.03 22.23
C ALA A 673 2.07 19.57 22.72
N VAL A 674 1.79 18.65 21.80
CA VAL A 674 1.61 17.22 22.07
C VAL A 674 2.94 16.48 21.85
N HIS A 675 3.60 16.09 22.94
CA HIS A 675 4.84 15.28 22.92
C HIS A 675 4.75 13.95 23.65
N ASP A 676 3.72 13.77 24.50
CA ASP A 676 3.56 12.57 25.30
C ASP A 676 2.11 12.08 25.27
N VAL A 677 1.89 10.91 24.68
CA VAL A 677 0.62 10.18 24.68
C VAL A 677 0.65 8.98 25.63
N CYS A 678 1.73 8.80 26.39
CA CYS A 678 1.87 7.70 27.34
C CYS A 678 1.04 7.90 28.60
N THR A 679 0.56 6.78 29.15
CA THR A 679 -0.03 6.74 30.49
C THR A 679 0.86 5.93 31.44
N PRO A 680 0.88 6.25 32.75
CA PRO A 680 1.82 5.62 33.70
C PRO A 680 1.74 4.09 33.80
N GLN A 681 0.60 3.48 33.40
CA GLN A 681 0.37 2.04 33.48
C GLN A 681 0.44 1.32 32.13
N PHE A 682 0.76 2.04 31.04
CA PHE A 682 0.75 1.44 29.70
C PHE A 682 1.80 0.32 29.55
N CYS A 683 2.98 0.48 30.16
CA CYS A 683 4.06 -0.52 30.14
C CYS A 683 4.37 -0.98 31.57
N PRO A 684 3.77 -2.07 32.08
CA PRO A 684 3.90 -2.49 33.47
C PRO A 684 5.35 -2.69 33.96
N HIS A 685 6.23 -3.27 33.13
CA HIS A 685 7.66 -3.47 33.43
C HIS A 685 8.57 -2.77 32.41
N GLY A 686 8.02 -1.84 31.63
CA GLY A 686 8.72 -1.15 30.55
C GLY A 686 8.68 0.35 30.71
N ARG A 687 9.42 1.05 29.85
CA ARG A 687 9.27 2.49 29.73
C ARG A 687 8.35 2.80 28.56
N CYS A 688 7.21 3.44 28.84
CA CYS A 688 6.39 3.99 27.77
C CYS A 688 7.12 5.19 27.17
N HIS A 689 7.23 5.21 25.85
CA HIS A 689 7.62 6.40 25.10
C HIS A 689 6.66 6.60 23.93
N THR A 690 6.44 7.85 23.58
CA THR A 690 5.67 8.19 22.38
C THR A 690 6.54 7.93 21.16
N LYS A 691 6.03 7.16 20.19
CA LYS A 691 6.66 6.94 18.89
C LYS A 691 5.84 7.65 17.83
N VAL A 692 6.50 8.49 17.03
CA VAL A 692 5.92 9.05 15.80
C VAL A 692 6.21 8.08 14.67
N SER A 693 5.17 7.46 14.13
CA SER A 693 5.26 6.56 12.98
C SER A 693 4.63 7.22 11.76
N ILE A 694 5.25 7.04 10.60
CA ILE A 694 4.66 7.42 9.31
C ILE A 694 3.57 6.43 8.94
N ASP A 695 2.45 6.90 8.37
CA ASP A 695 1.31 6.07 7.99
C ASP A 695 1.75 4.91 7.07
N PRO A 696 1.51 3.64 7.47
CA PRO A 696 1.95 2.48 6.70
C PRO A 696 1.23 2.35 5.34
N ASN A 697 0.08 3.00 5.17
CA ASN A 697 -0.66 2.99 3.90
C ASN A 697 0.03 3.84 2.81
N GLY A 698 1.08 4.58 3.17
CA GLY A 698 1.86 5.40 2.23
C GLY A 698 1.12 6.66 1.76
N LEU A 699 -0.01 7.01 2.37
CA LEU A 699 -0.78 8.21 2.04
C LEU A 699 0.07 9.48 2.29
N MET A 700 0.06 10.37 1.30
CA MET A 700 0.78 11.64 1.36
C MET A 700 -0.19 12.82 1.54
N ASN A 701 0.11 13.71 2.48
CA ASN A 701 -0.49 15.04 2.57
C ASN A 701 -0.01 15.89 1.40
N ARG A 702 -0.95 16.40 0.60
CA ARG A 702 -0.66 17.31 -0.52
C ARG A 702 -1.35 18.64 -0.30
N ILE A 703 -0.56 19.70 -0.24
CA ILE A 703 -1.01 21.06 -0.03
C ILE A 703 -0.58 21.89 -1.23
N GLU A 704 -1.56 22.33 -2.02
CA GLU A 704 -1.37 23.17 -3.20
C GLU A 704 -2.05 24.52 -2.99
N VAL A 705 -1.29 25.49 -2.51
CA VAL A 705 -1.79 26.86 -2.28
C VAL A 705 -0.90 27.88 -3.01
N HIS A 706 -1.35 29.12 -3.12
CA HIS A 706 -0.66 30.12 -3.94
C HIS A 706 0.83 30.28 -3.54
N ARG A 707 1.74 29.91 -4.46
CA ARG A 707 3.23 29.90 -4.31
C ARG A 707 3.84 28.80 -3.42
N VAL A 708 3.04 27.94 -2.79
CA VAL A 708 3.53 26.83 -1.95
C VAL A 708 2.95 25.52 -2.45
N ASN A 709 3.82 24.58 -2.79
CA ASN A 709 3.44 23.22 -3.06
C ASN A 709 4.21 22.28 -2.14
N GLN A 710 3.52 21.62 -1.22
CA GLN A 710 4.13 20.74 -0.25
C GLN A 710 3.50 19.35 -0.31
N VAL A 711 4.37 18.35 -0.43
CA VAL A 711 4.03 16.93 -0.31
C VAL A 711 4.77 16.38 0.89
N SER A 712 4.07 15.73 1.80
CA SER A 712 4.65 15.15 3.02
C SER A 712 3.91 13.90 3.44
N PRO A 713 4.55 12.93 4.11
CA PRO A 713 3.85 11.74 4.55
C PRO A 713 2.88 12.03 5.70
N ARG A 714 1.79 11.26 5.79
CA ARG A 714 0.95 11.25 6.99
C ARG A 714 1.68 10.62 8.16
N PHE A 715 1.34 11.02 9.39
CA PHE A 715 1.93 10.49 10.61
C PHE A 715 0.87 10.15 11.66
N VAL A 716 1.26 9.26 12.58
CA VAL A 716 0.47 8.82 13.72
C VAL A 716 1.34 8.83 14.97
N LEU A 717 0.80 9.34 16.06
CA LEU A 717 1.39 9.24 17.40
C LEU A 717 0.88 7.95 18.05
N SER A 718 1.79 7.07 18.47
CA SER A 718 1.45 5.84 19.17
C SER A 718 2.27 5.68 20.45
N PRO A 719 1.68 5.22 21.57
CA PRO A 719 2.44 4.82 22.74
C PRO A 719 3.12 3.47 22.45
N VAL A 720 4.44 3.41 22.63
CA VAL A 720 5.24 2.19 22.45
C VAL A 720 5.99 1.88 23.74
N CYS A 721 6.05 0.60 24.08
CA CYS A 721 6.81 0.15 25.23
C CYS A 721 8.22 -0.23 24.82
N GLN A 722 9.21 0.49 25.35
CA GLN A 722 10.60 0.05 25.31
C GLN A 722 10.80 -0.96 26.43
N CYS A 723 10.96 -2.23 26.04
CA CYS A 723 11.17 -3.31 26.99
C CYS A 723 12.61 -3.31 27.50
N PRO A 724 12.82 -3.44 28.83
CA PRO A 724 14.14 -3.72 29.35
C PRO A 724 14.63 -5.07 28.81
N ILE A 725 15.96 -5.24 28.84
CA ILE A 725 16.61 -6.49 28.45
C ILE A 725 15.96 -7.63 29.26
N HIS A 726 15.68 -8.74 28.58
CA HIS A 726 14.98 -9.91 29.11
C HIS A 726 13.46 -9.79 29.33
N PHE A 727 12.83 -8.70 28.88
CA PHE A 727 11.37 -8.62 28.75
C PHE A 727 10.95 -8.49 27.28
N THR A 728 9.81 -9.09 26.95
CA THR A 728 9.20 -9.03 25.63
C THR A 728 7.68 -8.83 25.73
N GLY A 729 7.01 -8.82 24.58
CA GLY A 729 5.59 -8.50 24.44
C GLY A 729 5.35 -7.00 24.21
N LEU A 730 4.25 -6.67 23.53
CA LEU A 730 3.93 -5.29 23.13
C LEU A 730 3.85 -4.30 24.31
N LEU A 731 3.56 -4.81 25.51
CA LEU A 731 3.46 -4.02 26.75
C LEU A 731 4.59 -4.32 27.75
N CYS A 732 5.61 -5.10 27.35
CA CYS A 732 6.70 -5.55 28.24
C CYS A 732 6.20 -6.30 29.47
N ASN A 733 5.21 -7.17 29.29
CA ASN A 733 4.58 -7.95 30.35
C ASN A 733 5.13 -9.38 30.46
N THR A 734 5.93 -9.83 29.50
CA THR A 734 6.43 -11.23 29.46
C THR A 734 7.94 -11.29 29.68
N PRO A 735 8.43 -11.99 30.72
CA PRO A 735 9.86 -12.25 30.89
C PRO A 735 10.34 -13.30 29.87
N THR A 736 11.51 -13.08 29.26
CA THR A 736 12.09 -14.01 28.27
C THR A 736 12.95 -15.10 28.90
N ASP A 737 13.59 -14.82 30.05
CA ASP A 737 14.48 -15.73 30.75
C ASP A 737 14.63 -15.35 32.23
N ALA A 738 15.43 -16.12 32.98
CA ALA A 738 15.69 -15.89 34.40
C ALA A 738 16.32 -14.52 34.71
N CYS A 739 17.01 -13.89 33.75
CA CYS A 739 17.64 -12.59 33.92
C CYS A 739 16.63 -11.44 33.96
N ALA A 740 15.39 -11.65 33.51
CA ALA A 740 14.29 -10.67 33.61
C ALA A 740 13.97 -10.30 35.07
N LEU A 741 14.09 -11.27 35.98
CA LEU A 741 13.82 -11.10 37.41
C LEU A 741 15.10 -11.22 38.25
N ALA A 742 16.27 -11.22 37.61
CA ALA A 742 17.55 -11.36 38.28
C ALA A 742 17.97 -10.05 38.98
N ASN A 743 18.55 -10.19 40.17
CA ASN A 743 19.06 -9.06 40.94
C ASN A 743 20.53 -8.73 40.60
N CYS A 744 20.92 -8.79 39.32
CA CYS A 744 22.22 -8.26 38.90
C CYS A 744 22.16 -6.72 38.97
N PRO A 745 23.04 -6.04 39.71
CA PRO A 745 22.99 -4.58 39.81
C PRO A 745 23.31 -3.93 38.46
N ALA A 746 22.75 -2.73 38.22
CA ALA A 746 22.92 -1.98 36.97
C ALA A 746 24.41 -1.91 36.57
N SER A 747 24.71 -1.96 35.26
CA SER A 747 26.07 -2.04 34.66
C SER A 747 26.74 -3.43 34.61
N ARG A 748 26.00 -4.52 34.86
CA ARG A 748 26.54 -5.90 34.89
C ARG A 748 25.79 -6.81 33.94
N LEU A 749 26.53 -7.71 33.29
CA LEU A 749 25.97 -8.64 32.32
C LEU A 749 25.39 -9.86 33.06
N CYS A 750 24.08 -10.07 32.95
CA CYS A 750 23.42 -11.29 33.41
C CYS A 750 23.47 -12.35 32.30
N ILE A 751 23.86 -13.59 32.62
CA ILE A 751 23.79 -14.74 31.73
C ILE A 751 22.73 -15.72 32.28
N PRO A 752 21.66 -16.01 31.54
CA PRO A 752 20.69 -17.02 31.95
C PRO A 752 21.22 -18.44 31.68
N HIS A 753 20.94 -19.36 32.61
CA HIS A 753 21.16 -20.80 32.49
C HIS A 753 19.84 -21.58 32.32
N GLY A 754 18.79 -20.90 31.85
CA GLY A 754 17.44 -21.44 31.65
C GLY A 754 16.36 -20.43 32.04
N LEU A 755 15.14 -20.91 32.31
CA LEU A 755 14.00 -20.07 32.71
C LEU A 755 14.10 -19.55 34.15
N ASN A 756 14.81 -20.26 35.04
CA ASN A 756 14.85 -19.96 36.47
C ASN A 756 16.27 -19.79 37.06
N ASP A 757 17.32 -19.98 36.27
CA ASP A 757 18.71 -19.96 36.74
C ASP A 757 19.53 -18.90 35.99
N TYR A 758 20.40 -18.17 36.68
CA TYR A 758 21.18 -17.06 36.13
C TYR A 758 22.52 -16.86 36.84
N SER A 759 23.47 -16.23 36.14
CA SER A 759 24.79 -15.82 36.66
C SER A 759 25.05 -14.35 36.33
N CYS A 760 25.46 -13.54 37.31
CA CYS A 760 25.98 -12.20 37.03
C CYS A 760 27.48 -12.25 36.72
N ILE A 761 27.88 -11.66 35.59
CA ILE A 761 29.29 -11.40 35.29
C ILE A 761 29.70 -10.11 35.97
N CYS A 762 30.68 -10.22 36.86
CA CYS A 762 31.17 -9.09 37.63
C CYS A 762 32.41 -8.46 36.98
N PRO A 763 32.41 -7.14 36.73
CA PRO A 763 33.64 -6.47 36.34
C PRO A 763 34.65 -6.51 37.49
N PRO A 764 35.94 -6.76 37.22
CA PRO A 764 36.96 -6.60 38.24
C PRO A 764 36.94 -5.18 38.84
N PRO A 765 37.12 -5.02 40.16
CA PRO A 765 37.42 -6.06 41.15
C PRO A 765 36.20 -6.71 41.83
N ARG A 766 34.97 -6.55 41.31
CA ARG A 766 33.78 -7.11 41.96
C ARG A 766 33.61 -8.61 41.76
N THR A 767 33.03 -9.28 42.75
CA THR A 767 32.74 -10.72 42.80
C THR A 767 31.46 -11.02 43.57
N GLY A 768 31.07 -12.30 43.64
CA GLY A 768 29.83 -12.75 44.26
C GLY A 768 28.72 -13.00 43.22
N PRO A 769 27.69 -13.79 43.55
CA PRO A 769 26.62 -14.17 42.62
C PRO A 769 25.87 -12.99 41.99
N ASN A 770 25.80 -11.85 42.68
CA ASN A 770 25.19 -10.59 42.18
C ASN A 770 26.22 -9.44 42.13
N CYS A 771 27.52 -9.74 42.12
CA CYS A 771 28.61 -8.75 42.10
C CYS A 771 28.57 -7.75 43.27
N GLU A 772 28.10 -8.23 44.41
CA GLU A 772 27.95 -7.49 45.66
C GLU A 772 29.26 -7.37 46.44
N SER A 773 30.23 -8.26 46.19
CA SER A 773 31.52 -8.30 46.89
C SER A 773 32.61 -7.58 46.10
N LEU A 774 33.62 -7.03 46.77
CA LEU A 774 34.75 -6.31 46.15
C LEU A 774 36.07 -6.97 46.56
N LEU A 775 36.84 -7.50 45.60
CA LEU A 775 38.17 -8.07 45.82
C LEU A 775 39.23 -6.97 45.84
N ILE A 776 39.65 -6.55 47.03
CA ILE A 776 40.74 -5.57 47.16
C ILE A 776 42.09 -6.27 46.96
N TYR A 777 42.75 -6.04 45.82
CA TYR A 777 44.16 -6.39 45.62
C TYR A 777 44.96 -5.13 45.26
N GLY A 778 45.77 -4.63 46.19
CA GLY A 778 47.03 -3.88 45.99
C GLY A 778 47.08 -2.62 45.10
N ASP A 779 47.39 -1.49 45.75
CA ASP A 779 47.93 -0.20 45.26
C ASP A 779 47.15 0.59 44.18
N GLY A 780 45.83 0.73 44.36
CA GLY A 780 45.20 2.02 44.69
C GLY A 780 45.34 3.23 43.75
N ARG A 781 45.80 3.10 42.49
CA ARG A 781 45.95 4.28 41.59
C ARG A 781 45.01 4.37 40.39
N ASP A 782 44.32 3.32 39.96
CA ASP A 782 43.40 3.39 38.79
C ASP A 782 42.10 2.57 38.90
N ASP A 783 41.74 2.14 40.11
CA ASP A 783 40.65 1.20 40.27
C ASP A 783 39.29 1.89 40.51
N CYS A 784 38.40 1.69 39.54
CA CYS A 784 37.02 2.14 39.58
C CYS A 784 36.21 1.23 40.50
N HIS A 785 36.00 1.65 41.75
CA HIS A 785 35.36 0.83 42.77
C HIS A 785 33.89 1.18 43.05
N SER A 786 33.47 2.42 42.77
CA SER A 786 32.11 2.91 43.04
C SER A 786 31.15 2.61 41.90
N GLU A 787 29.87 2.41 42.24
CA GLU A 787 28.78 2.24 41.27
C GLU A 787 28.67 3.41 40.29
N SER A 788 28.91 4.63 40.79
CA SER A 788 28.94 5.85 39.97
C SER A 788 30.08 5.82 38.95
N CYS A 789 31.25 5.32 39.34
CA CYS A 789 32.39 5.20 38.44
C CYS A 789 32.16 4.14 37.36
N PHE A 790 31.56 2.98 37.71
CA PHE A 790 31.22 1.95 36.71
C PHE A 790 30.23 2.47 35.68
N ASN A 791 29.16 3.13 36.14
CA ASN A 791 28.21 3.79 35.25
C ASN A 791 28.87 4.87 34.37
N GLN A 792 29.86 5.59 34.90
CA GLN A 792 30.65 6.54 34.13
C GLN A 792 31.56 5.87 33.10
N ARG A 793 32.18 4.72 33.40
CA ARG A 793 33.00 3.97 32.43
C ARG A 793 32.16 3.34 31.32
N GLU A 794 30.98 2.83 31.65
CA GLU A 794 30.10 2.16 30.69
C GLU A 794 29.37 3.15 29.77
N ASN A 795 29.01 4.34 30.27
CA ASN A 795 28.30 5.37 29.50
C ASN A 795 29.21 6.51 29.02
N GLY A 796 30.47 6.53 29.47
CA GLY A 796 31.44 7.55 29.12
C GLY A 796 32.10 7.32 27.75
N PRO A 797 32.80 8.34 27.23
CA PRO A 797 33.55 8.20 25.98
C PRO A 797 34.78 7.32 26.15
N LEU A 798 35.17 6.65 25.07
CA LEU A 798 36.37 5.83 24.94
C LEU A 798 37.43 6.61 24.17
N GLN A 799 38.68 6.56 24.64
CA GLN A 799 39.80 7.26 24.02
C GLN A 799 40.65 6.30 23.17
N PHE A 800 40.96 6.75 21.95
CA PHE A 800 41.81 6.06 20.99
C PHE A 800 43.04 6.90 20.68
N THR A 801 44.22 6.28 20.72
CA THR A 801 45.52 6.96 20.63
C THR A 801 46.36 6.53 19.42
N GLY A 802 45.72 5.95 18.40
CA GLY A 802 46.37 5.42 17.19
C GLY A 802 46.83 3.97 17.30
N GLY A 803 47.23 3.52 18.50
CA GLY A 803 47.52 2.10 18.79
C GLY A 803 46.35 1.35 19.46
N THR A 804 45.31 2.06 19.87
CA THR A 804 44.16 1.49 20.60
C THR A 804 43.19 0.81 19.64
N PHE A 805 42.67 -0.36 20.02
CA PHE A 805 41.58 -0.99 19.28
C PHE A 805 40.64 -1.81 20.18
N ILE A 806 39.43 -2.04 19.67
CA ILE A 806 38.42 -2.92 20.26
C ILE A 806 37.89 -3.86 19.17
N HIS A 807 37.79 -5.16 19.47
CA HIS A 807 37.25 -6.16 18.56
C HIS A 807 36.08 -6.92 19.19
N TRP A 808 34.92 -6.83 18.55
CA TRP A 808 33.69 -7.54 18.90
C TRP A 808 33.34 -8.61 17.87
N GLU A 809 32.72 -9.68 18.36
CA GLU A 809 32.21 -10.79 17.58
C GLU A 809 30.73 -11.00 17.87
N PHE A 810 29.92 -10.97 16.82
CA PHE A 810 28.49 -11.18 16.88
C PHE A 810 28.17 -12.64 16.55
N VAL A 811 27.47 -13.31 17.46
CA VAL A 811 26.98 -14.68 17.29
C VAL A 811 25.52 -14.65 16.88
N ASN A 812 25.16 -15.45 15.89
CA ASN A 812 23.84 -15.50 15.26
C ASN A 812 23.33 -14.13 14.73
N PRO A 813 24.14 -13.33 13.99
CA PRO A 813 23.71 -12.03 13.47
C PRO A 813 22.71 -12.16 12.31
N ASN A 814 22.01 -11.06 12.03
CA ASN A 814 21.14 -10.98 10.84
C ASN A 814 22.02 -10.91 9.56
N PRO A 815 21.89 -11.86 8.62
CA PRO A 815 22.70 -11.88 7.41
C PRO A 815 22.23 -10.89 6.34
N PHE A 816 21.11 -10.19 6.54
CA PHE A 816 20.52 -9.25 5.58
C PHE A 816 20.48 -7.80 6.10
N PHE A 817 20.81 -7.57 7.36
CA PHE A 817 20.69 -6.25 7.99
C PHE A 817 21.79 -5.99 9.01
N MET A 818 22.43 -4.82 8.91
CA MET A 818 23.31 -4.29 9.94
C MET A 818 23.12 -2.78 10.05
N GLU A 819 22.95 -2.32 11.28
CA GLU A 819 22.96 -0.91 11.64
C GLU A 819 24.06 -0.65 12.67
N LEU A 820 24.87 0.38 12.43
CA LEU A 820 25.87 0.89 13.36
C LEU A 820 25.54 2.35 13.68
N LYS A 821 25.31 2.68 14.95
CA LYS A 821 25.23 4.08 15.41
C LYS A 821 26.34 4.37 16.39
N PHE A 822 27.07 5.46 16.22
CA PHE A 822 28.07 5.91 17.18
C PHE A 822 28.32 7.42 17.08
N SER A 823 28.70 8.03 18.20
CA SER A 823 29.23 9.39 18.22
C SER A 823 30.75 9.33 18.24
N PHE A 824 31.43 10.13 17.43
CA PHE A 824 32.88 10.25 17.51
C PHE A 824 33.40 11.65 17.25
N ARG A 825 34.63 11.93 17.70
CA ARG A 825 35.35 13.18 17.45
C ARG A 825 36.82 12.93 17.18
N THR A 826 37.38 13.62 16.20
CA THR A 826 38.81 13.55 15.84
C THR A 826 39.25 14.81 15.08
N ARG A 827 40.56 15.06 15.04
CA ARG A 827 41.19 16.01 14.08
C ARG A 827 42.09 15.31 13.06
N GLN A 828 42.15 13.99 13.09
CA GLN A 828 42.86 13.19 12.12
C GLN A 828 42.08 13.24 10.80
N THR A 829 42.74 13.65 9.72
CA THR A 829 42.09 13.85 8.42
C THR A 829 42.02 12.59 7.57
N ASN A 830 42.75 11.52 7.93
CA ASN A 830 42.74 10.24 7.22
C ASN A 830 43.06 9.11 8.22
N GLY A 831 42.32 8.01 8.17
CA GLY A 831 42.55 6.86 9.04
C GLY A 831 41.36 5.89 9.09
N PRO A 832 41.55 4.68 9.65
CA PRO A 832 40.48 3.71 9.80
C PRO A 832 39.59 4.06 11.00
N LEU A 833 38.27 3.87 10.89
CA LEU A 833 37.36 4.02 12.04
C LEU A 833 36.82 2.67 12.47
N VAL A 834 36.13 1.98 11.55
CA VAL A 834 35.49 0.70 11.81
C VAL A 834 35.74 -0.23 10.65
N PHE A 835 36.20 -1.44 10.92
CA PHE A 835 36.35 -2.50 9.93
C PHE A 835 35.41 -3.64 10.28
N ILE A 836 34.63 -4.10 9.31
CA ILE A 836 33.60 -5.14 9.49
C ILE A 836 33.92 -6.38 8.65
N ARG A 837 33.93 -7.54 9.31
CA ARG A 837 33.90 -8.86 8.68
C ARG A 837 32.45 -9.31 8.55
N TRP A 838 31.92 -9.14 7.34
CA TRP A 838 30.55 -9.45 6.98
C TRP A 838 30.34 -10.95 6.75
N SER A 839 31.31 -11.62 6.13
CA SER A 839 31.32 -13.08 6.00
C SER A 839 32.75 -13.62 5.90
N SER A 840 32.90 -14.94 5.72
CA SER A 840 34.20 -15.55 5.40
C SER A 840 34.83 -15.03 4.10
N LEU A 841 34.04 -14.44 3.21
CA LEU A 841 34.43 -13.98 1.88
C LEU A 841 34.13 -12.50 1.62
N ARG A 842 33.69 -11.73 2.62
CA ARG A 842 33.32 -10.32 2.45
C ARG A 842 33.70 -9.48 3.67
N THR A 843 34.33 -8.35 3.39
CA THR A 843 34.73 -7.36 4.38
C THR A 843 34.49 -5.97 3.83
N PHE A 844 34.18 -5.01 4.69
CA PHE A 844 34.05 -3.60 4.34
C PHE A 844 34.49 -2.74 5.53
N GLN A 845 34.78 -1.46 5.28
CA GLN A 845 35.26 -0.54 6.31
C GLN A 845 34.64 0.84 6.18
N ILE A 846 34.52 1.51 7.32
CA ILE A 846 34.23 2.93 7.48
C ILE A 846 35.56 3.60 7.84
N ARG A 847 35.98 4.55 7.02
CA ARG A 847 37.28 5.23 7.13
C ARG A 847 37.17 6.72 6.84
N LEU A 848 38.22 7.47 7.14
CA LEU A 848 38.39 8.86 6.73
C LEU A 848 39.27 8.93 5.47
N THR A 849 38.89 9.72 4.47
CA THR A 849 39.74 10.08 3.32
C THR A 849 40.43 11.41 3.54
N ASP A 850 41.53 11.66 2.81
CA ASP A 850 42.24 12.94 2.78
C ASP A 850 41.26 14.12 2.69
N GLY A 851 41.23 14.94 3.75
CA GLY A 851 40.25 16.02 3.92
C GLY A 851 39.23 15.78 5.03
N GLY A 852 39.22 14.60 5.68
CA GLY A 852 38.39 14.32 6.86
C GLY A 852 36.95 13.92 6.53
N HIS A 853 36.67 13.43 5.33
CA HIS A 853 35.35 12.92 4.94
C HIS A 853 35.21 11.44 5.29
N LEU A 854 34.01 11.02 5.72
CA LEU A 854 33.70 9.60 5.92
C LEU A 854 33.51 8.92 4.59
N VAL A 855 34.12 7.75 4.45
CA VAL A 855 33.96 6.89 3.29
C VAL A 855 33.67 5.47 3.73
N ILE A 856 32.71 4.85 3.06
CA ILE A 856 32.39 3.44 3.20
C ILE A 856 32.97 2.72 1.98
N SER A 857 33.84 1.75 2.21
CA SER A 857 34.51 1.03 1.14
C SER A 857 34.38 -0.48 1.32
N ALA A 858 34.16 -1.20 0.22
CA ALA A 858 34.45 -2.63 0.19
C ALA A 858 35.94 -2.85 0.43
N SER A 859 36.31 -3.83 1.24
CA SER A 859 37.70 -4.13 1.58
C SER A 859 38.12 -5.49 1.02
N GLY A 860 39.38 -5.59 0.58
CA GLY A 860 39.98 -6.85 0.16
C GLY A 860 40.29 -7.77 1.33
N LEU A 861 39.94 -9.05 1.22
CA LEU A 861 40.14 -10.02 2.30
C LEU A 861 41.61 -10.30 2.62
N SER A 862 42.49 -10.26 1.61
CA SER A 862 43.89 -10.67 1.74
C SER A 862 44.79 -9.58 2.34
N ASN A 863 44.46 -8.31 2.10
CA ASN A 863 45.29 -7.15 2.45
C ASN A 863 44.56 -6.08 3.30
N GLY A 864 43.23 -6.18 3.47
CA GLY A 864 42.43 -5.20 4.21
C GLY A 864 42.27 -3.83 3.51
N LEU A 865 42.77 -3.69 2.29
CA LEU A 865 42.76 -2.39 1.58
C LEU A 865 41.40 -2.13 0.93
N PRO A 866 40.96 -0.86 0.83
CA PRO A 866 39.73 -0.50 0.14
C PRO A 866 39.83 -0.82 -1.36
N ILE A 867 38.78 -1.39 -1.93
CA ILE A 867 38.66 -1.76 -3.35
C ILE A 867 37.78 -0.76 -4.09
N THR A 868 36.57 -0.52 -3.57
CA THR A 868 35.58 0.39 -4.15
C THR A 868 34.92 1.20 -3.05
N ASP A 869 34.80 2.50 -3.27
CA ASP A 869 34.08 3.41 -2.38
C ASP A 869 32.59 3.43 -2.76
N TRP A 870 31.71 3.16 -1.79
CA TRP A 870 30.26 3.13 -1.99
C TRP A 870 29.61 4.49 -1.73
N LEU A 871 30.04 5.16 -0.66
CA LEU A 871 29.48 6.44 -0.20
C LEU A 871 30.58 7.31 0.40
N VAL A 872 30.49 8.62 0.17
CA VAL A 872 31.41 9.65 0.70
C VAL A 872 30.58 10.77 1.32
N SER A 873 30.81 11.11 2.59
CA SER A 873 30.08 12.17 3.27
C SER A 873 30.30 13.54 2.63
N ASN A 874 29.23 14.33 2.53
CA ASN A 874 29.27 15.70 2.02
C ASN A 874 30.05 16.68 2.92
N VAL A 875 30.14 16.40 4.22
CA VAL A 875 30.85 17.22 5.21
C VAL A 875 32.13 16.55 5.68
N SER A 876 33.15 17.37 5.92
CA SER A 876 34.34 16.96 6.66
C SER A 876 34.02 16.97 8.15
N ILE A 877 34.47 15.94 8.86
CA ILE A 877 34.18 15.72 10.27
C ILE A 877 35.45 15.64 11.14
N ALA A 878 36.60 15.92 10.55
CA ALA A 878 37.89 15.99 11.25
C ALA A 878 38.12 17.37 11.90
N ASP A 879 37.09 17.95 12.53
CA ASP A 879 37.12 19.30 13.09
C ASP A 879 37.28 19.33 14.63
N GLY A 880 37.32 18.16 15.28
CA GLY A 880 37.44 17.99 16.72
C GLY A 880 36.13 18.07 17.51
N HIS A 881 35.00 18.36 16.86
CA HIS A 881 33.67 18.34 17.48
C HIS A 881 33.08 16.94 17.47
N TRP A 882 32.04 16.72 18.27
CA TRP A 882 31.29 15.47 18.24
C TRP A 882 30.43 15.40 16.99
N HIS A 883 30.52 14.28 16.30
CA HIS A 883 29.67 13.92 15.17
C HIS A 883 28.94 12.62 15.45
N ARG A 884 27.64 12.58 15.16
CA ARG A 884 26.83 11.36 15.25
C ARG A 884 26.80 10.69 13.88
N VAL A 885 27.13 9.41 13.82
CA VAL A 885 27.19 8.63 12.59
C VAL A 885 26.23 7.47 12.72
N ARG A 886 25.34 7.35 11.74
CA ARG A 886 24.47 6.19 11.55
C ARG A 886 24.77 5.57 10.19
N PHE A 887 25.13 4.31 10.20
CA PHE A 887 25.35 3.50 9.01
C PHE A 887 24.34 2.35 9.00
N VAL A 888 23.73 2.10 7.84
CA VAL A 888 22.82 0.98 7.61
C VAL A 888 23.23 0.23 6.35
N LEU A 889 23.28 -1.10 6.42
CA LEU A 889 23.40 -2.03 5.30
C LEU A 889 22.17 -2.94 5.32
N THR A 890 21.41 -2.98 4.22
CA THR A 890 20.16 -3.75 4.17
C THR A 890 19.81 -4.24 2.75
N VAL A 891 18.84 -5.15 2.66
CA VAL A 891 18.21 -5.63 1.42
C VAL A 891 16.75 -5.18 1.38
N LEU A 892 16.31 -4.63 0.25
CA LEU A 892 14.97 -4.02 0.09
C LEU A 892 13.78 -5.02 0.09
N ASN A 893 14.03 -6.33 0.09
CA ASN A 893 13.01 -7.35 -0.18
C ASN A 893 13.05 -8.52 0.83
N SER A 894 13.29 -8.24 2.12
CA SER A 894 13.47 -9.25 3.16
C SER A 894 12.18 -9.99 3.57
N ASN A 895 10.99 -9.47 3.25
CA ASN A 895 9.70 -10.04 3.72
C ASN A 895 9.37 -11.43 3.16
N LYS A 896 10.13 -11.95 2.18
CA LYS A 896 9.98 -13.32 1.66
C LYS A 896 11.08 -14.29 2.11
N ALA A 897 12.09 -13.82 2.82
CA ALA A 897 13.19 -14.66 3.24
C ALA A 897 12.88 -15.33 4.58
N THR A 898 11.81 -16.14 4.62
CA THR A 898 11.76 -17.22 5.63
C THR A 898 12.82 -18.25 5.25
N HIS A 899 13.43 -18.88 6.25
CA HIS A 899 14.58 -19.80 6.16
C HIS A 899 14.35 -21.02 5.22
N VAL A 900 13.16 -21.17 4.63
CA VAL A 900 12.72 -22.31 3.82
C VAL A 900 12.82 -22.04 2.31
N ASP A 901 12.65 -20.78 1.85
CA ASP A 901 12.65 -20.46 0.41
C ASP A 901 14.06 -20.30 -0.20
N ALA A 902 15.09 -20.17 0.64
CA ALA A 902 16.48 -19.97 0.20
C ALA A 902 17.14 -21.24 -0.39
N LEU A 903 16.48 -22.41 -0.31
CA LEU A 903 17.06 -23.68 -0.77
C LEU A 903 16.72 -24.03 -2.23
N PHE A 904 15.84 -23.27 -2.90
CA PHE A 904 15.33 -23.70 -4.22
C PHE A 904 15.47 -22.71 -5.37
N HIS A 905 15.81 -21.45 -5.18
CA HIS A 905 15.99 -20.50 -6.30
C HIS A 905 17.27 -19.65 -6.18
N ASP A 906 18.21 -19.88 -7.08
CA ASP A 906 19.35 -19.00 -7.46
C ASP A 906 18.86 -17.68 -8.13
N ALA A 907 17.72 -17.14 -7.70
CA ALA A 907 17.17 -15.90 -8.24
C ALA A 907 17.74 -14.70 -7.46
N LEU A 908 18.93 -14.27 -7.87
CA LEU A 908 19.41 -12.88 -7.90
C LEU A 908 18.69 -11.91 -6.92
N ILE A 909 19.10 -11.95 -5.64
CA ILE A 909 18.82 -10.86 -4.68
C ILE A 909 19.81 -9.72 -5.00
N GLU A 910 19.46 -8.87 -5.98
CA GLU A 910 20.37 -7.84 -6.52
C GLU A 910 20.24 -6.47 -5.85
N ASP A 911 19.27 -6.25 -4.96
CA ASP A 911 18.94 -4.92 -4.45
C ASP A 911 19.51 -4.65 -3.04
N TRP A 912 20.83 -4.74 -2.91
CA TRP A 912 21.54 -4.32 -1.69
C TRP A 912 21.71 -2.81 -1.62
N TRP A 913 21.61 -2.28 -0.40
CA TRP A 913 21.61 -0.86 -0.19
C TRP A 913 22.41 -0.46 1.06
N VAL A 914 23.12 0.65 0.95
CA VAL A 914 23.81 1.30 2.07
C VAL A 914 23.30 2.71 2.29
N GLU A 915 23.17 3.09 3.56
CA GLU A 915 22.83 4.45 3.98
C GLU A 915 23.85 4.96 4.99
N LEU A 916 24.23 6.23 4.83
CA LEU A 916 25.07 6.97 5.76
C LEU A 916 24.37 8.27 6.14
N THR A 917 24.18 8.47 7.44
CA THR A 917 23.65 9.72 7.99
C THR A 917 24.65 10.30 8.97
N VAL A 918 24.95 11.59 8.83
CA VAL A 918 25.88 12.34 9.72
C VAL A 918 25.10 13.45 10.42
N ASN A 919 25.21 13.51 11.74
CA ASN A 919 24.49 14.44 12.64
C ASN A 919 22.97 14.39 12.52
N GLY A 920 22.41 13.28 12.04
CA GLY A 920 20.97 13.10 11.85
C GLY A 920 20.37 13.85 10.66
N ILE A 921 21.20 14.56 9.88
CA ILE A 921 20.79 15.38 8.72
C ILE A 921 21.34 14.82 7.41
N ASN A 922 20.66 15.11 6.30
CA ASN A 922 21.08 14.79 4.93
C ASN A 922 21.51 13.32 4.72
N PRO A 923 20.61 12.34 4.89
CA PRO A 923 20.94 10.94 4.67
C PRO A 923 21.36 10.72 3.21
N GLN A 924 22.50 10.06 3.03
CA GLN A 924 23.05 9.67 1.73
C GLN A 924 22.95 8.18 1.56
N SER A 925 22.74 7.75 0.32
CA SER A 925 22.35 6.38 0.09
C SER A 925 22.69 5.88 -1.30
N ALA A 926 23.08 4.61 -1.41
CA ALA A 926 23.51 4.02 -2.68
C ALA A 926 23.13 2.55 -2.78
N SER A 927 22.71 2.15 -3.98
CA SER A 927 22.59 0.74 -4.37
C SER A 927 23.98 0.17 -4.58
N ILE A 928 24.23 -1.00 -4.02
CA ILE A 928 25.50 -1.72 -4.16
C ILE A 928 25.23 -3.13 -4.65
N ASN A 929 26.19 -3.70 -5.37
CA ASN A 929 26.20 -5.13 -5.64
C ASN A 929 26.87 -5.84 -4.46
N TRP A 930 26.08 -6.52 -3.64
CA TRP A 930 26.55 -7.18 -2.43
C TRP A 930 25.87 -8.53 -2.21
N SER A 931 26.17 -9.19 -1.09
CA SER A 931 25.68 -10.54 -0.80
C SER A 931 25.38 -10.72 0.70
N PRO A 932 24.54 -11.71 1.08
CA PRO A 932 24.24 -11.98 2.47
C PRO A 932 25.48 -12.22 3.34
N GLY A 933 25.39 -11.79 4.58
CA GLY A 933 26.42 -11.98 5.60
C GLY A 933 26.43 -13.41 6.16
N ASP A 934 27.44 -13.72 6.96
CA ASP A 934 27.49 -14.97 7.71
C ASP A 934 26.42 -14.94 8.80
N SER A 935 25.56 -15.96 8.85
CA SER A 935 24.47 -16.08 9.83
C SER A 935 24.93 -16.61 11.19
N TYR A 936 26.16 -17.12 11.30
CA TYR A 936 26.71 -17.64 12.54
C TYR A 936 27.60 -16.62 13.23
N GLN A 937 28.47 -15.93 12.48
CA GLN A 937 29.53 -15.13 13.07
C GLN A 937 29.97 -13.95 12.20
N GLN A 938 29.81 -12.73 12.70
CA GLN A 938 30.33 -11.50 12.10
C GLN A 938 31.25 -10.77 13.07
N GLY A 939 32.22 -9.98 12.57
CA GLY A 939 33.22 -9.31 13.40
C GLY A 939 33.30 -7.81 13.15
N ILE A 940 33.50 -7.01 14.19
CA ILE A 940 33.64 -5.55 14.12
C ILE A 940 34.89 -5.13 14.90
N LEU A 941 35.80 -4.44 14.21
CA LEU A 941 37.04 -3.89 14.75
C LEU A 941 36.95 -2.37 14.70
N VAL A 942 37.15 -1.71 15.84
CA VAL A 942 37.12 -0.25 15.96
C VAL A 942 38.52 0.27 16.29
N GLY A 943 38.92 1.33 15.59
CA GLY A 943 40.06 2.17 15.92
C GLY A 943 41.41 1.78 15.32
N ALA A 944 41.49 0.66 14.61
CA ALA A 944 42.71 0.22 13.96
C ALA A 944 42.46 -0.51 12.63
N ASP A 945 43.46 -0.46 11.75
CA ASP A 945 43.56 -1.25 10.53
C ASP A 945 44.69 -2.28 10.69
N LEU A 946 44.40 -3.55 10.43
CA LEU A 946 45.35 -4.67 10.61
C LEU A 946 46.06 -4.95 9.30
N VAL A 947 47.39 -5.07 9.32
CA VAL A 947 48.18 -5.39 8.11
C VAL A 947 47.77 -6.75 7.50
N HIS A 948 47.35 -7.69 8.34
CA HIS A 948 46.92 -9.03 7.93
C HIS A 948 45.41 -9.16 7.66
N GLY A 949 44.66 -8.04 7.63
CA GLY A 949 43.20 -8.04 7.54
C GLY A 949 42.52 -8.78 8.70
N PHE A 950 41.22 -9.06 8.56
CA PHE A 950 40.47 -10.00 9.40
C PHE A 950 40.83 -11.46 9.04
N ARG A 951 42.11 -11.82 9.04
CA ARG A 951 42.46 -13.22 9.35
C ARG A 951 41.93 -13.48 10.77
N PRO A 952 41.47 -14.70 11.10
CA PRO A 952 41.14 -14.99 12.49
C PRO A 952 42.34 -14.53 13.31
N LEU A 953 42.13 -13.56 14.20
CA LEU A 953 43.04 -13.28 15.29
C LEU A 953 43.04 -14.58 16.09
N SER A 954 43.83 -15.58 15.61
CA SER A 954 43.93 -17.00 15.97
C SER A 954 42.78 -17.50 16.84
N GLU A 955 41.99 -18.47 16.35
CA GLU A 955 40.88 -19.19 17.04
C GLU A 955 40.68 -18.82 18.52
N PRO A 956 39.46 -18.46 18.97
CA PRO A 956 39.22 -18.36 20.42
C PRO A 956 39.71 -19.66 21.03
N TYR A 957 40.74 -19.58 21.87
CA TYR A 957 41.47 -20.72 22.43
C TYR A 957 40.49 -21.88 22.70
N LYS A 958 40.59 -22.98 21.96
CA LYS A 958 40.12 -24.27 22.46
C LYS A 958 41.01 -24.60 23.65
N LEU A 959 40.60 -24.20 24.85
CA LEU A 959 41.26 -24.65 26.07
C LEU A 959 40.90 -26.12 26.23
N THR A 960 41.83 -26.99 25.85
CA THR A 960 41.83 -28.37 26.29
C THR A 960 41.70 -28.40 27.82
N THR A 961 40.77 -29.23 28.29
CA THR A 961 40.47 -29.52 29.69
C THR A 961 41.72 -29.57 30.56
N ILE A 962 41.93 -28.54 31.40
CA ILE A 962 42.85 -28.59 32.53
C ILE A 962 42.02 -28.36 33.81
N ASN A 963 41.60 -29.48 34.38
CA ASN A 963 41.04 -29.59 35.73
C ASN A 963 42.14 -29.38 36.77
N THR A 964 42.68 -28.17 36.92
CA THR A 964 43.40 -27.73 38.14
C THR A 964 43.57 -26.22 38.12
N ALA A 965 43.11 -25.56 39.18
CA ALA A 965 43.33 -24.13 39.41
C ALA A 965 44.83 -23.81 39.56
N PRO A 966 45.40 -22.84 38.82
CA PRO A 966 46.73 -22.32 39.14
C PRO A 966 46.62 -21.27 40.24
N LYS A 967 47.19 -21.58 41.40
CA LYS A 967 47.55 -20.60 42.43
C LYS A 967 48.88 -19.95 42.02
N SER A 968 48.86 -18.75 41.44
CA SER A 968 49.90 -17.71 41.55
C SER A 968 49.78 -16.67 40.44
N ASN A 969 50.01 -15.41 40.80
CA ASN A 969 50.14 -14.24 39.91
C ASN A 969 51.31 -14.41 38.90
N SER A 970 51.06 -15.15 37.83
CA SER A 970 51.81 -15.03 36.59
C SER A 970 50.80 -14.97 35.46
N PHE A 971 50.56 -13.77 34.95
CA PHE A 971 50.08 -13.59 33.59
C PHE A 971 50.93 -14.50 32.69
N LEU A 972 50.31 -15.48 32.04
CA LEU A 972 50.93 -16.19 30.94
C LEU A 972 51.14 -15.16 29.83
N ASN A 973 52.33 -14.55 29.82
CA ASN A 973 52.99 -14.13 28.59
C ASN A 973 53.09 -15.38 27.71
N SER A 974 52.08 -15.63 26.87
CA SER A 974 52.23 -16.59 25.77
C SER A 974 53.09 -15.91 24.71
N THR A 975 54.40 -16.12 24.80
CA THR A 975 55.43 -15.69 23.84
C THR A 975 55.36 -16.43 22.49
N ASN A 976 54.21 -16.98 22.09
CA ASN A 976 54.05 -17.74 20.83
C ASN A 976 52.85 -17.31 19.97
N SER A 977 52.24 -16.15 20.21
CA SER A 977 51.36 -15.51 19.21
C SER A 977 52.14 -14.42 18.48
N SER A 978 52.14 -14.43 17.15
CA SER A 978 52.71 -13.37 16.32
C SER A 978 52.25 -11.98 16.80
N PRO A 979 53.12 -10.97 16.89
CA PRO A 979 52.72 -9.63 17.30
C PRO A 979 51.62 -9.10 16.37
N ILE A 980 50.59 -8.45 16.93
CA ILE A 980 49.54 -7.80 16.13
C ILE A 980 50.17 -6.57 15.50
N ILE A 981 50.13 -6.50 14.17
CA ILE A 981 50.73 -5.41 13.41
C ILE A 981 49.61 -4.55 12.83
N PHE A 982 49.60 -3.29 13.21
CA PHE A 982 48.69 -2.30 12.65
C PHE A 982 49.30 -1.67 11.41
N ARG A 983 48.48 -1.40 10.41
CA ARG A 983 48.84 -0.53 9.29
C ARG A 983 48.74 0.92 9.75
N SER A 984 47.63 1.24 10.42
CA SER A 984 47.32 2.56 10.96
C SER A 984 46.23 2.44 12.04
N GLY A 985 45.98 3.52 12.77
CA GLY A 985 44.87 3.60 13.70
C GLY A 985 44.39 5.03 13.88
N ILE A 986 43.29 5.18 14.62
CA ILE A 986 42.65 6.48 14.85
C ILE A 986 43.10 7.10 16.16
N VAL A 987 43.34 8.41 16.13
CA VAL A 987 43.38 9.26 17.32
C VAL A 987 42.06 10.00 17.43
N GLY A 988 41.35 9.81 18.54
CA GLY A 988 40.03 10.40 18.72
C GLY A 988 39.27 9.77 19.86
N CYS A 989 37.98 10.09 19.95
CA CYS A 989 37.11 9.52 20.97
C CYS A 989 35.79 9.06 20.40
N PHE A 990 35.27 7.97 20.96
CA PHE A 990 33.98 7.36 20.58
C PHE A 990 33.06 7.30 21.80
N ARG A 991 31.75 7.41 21.59
CA ARG A 991 30.72 7.15 22.62
C ARG A 991 29.43 6.71 21.94
N ASP A 992 28.44 6.28 22.73
CA ASP A 992 27.10 5.90 22.24
C ASP A 992 27.11 4.86 21.11
N PHE A 993 28.12 3.97 21.09
CA PHE A 993 28.22 2.92 20.08
C PHE A 993 27.09 1.91 20.27
N THR A 994 26.37 1.59 19.21
CA THR A 994 25.31 0.56 19.17
C THR A 994 25.36 -0.16 17.84
N ILE A 995 25.00 -1.44 17.87
CA ILE A 995 24.98 -2.35 16.72
C ILE A 995 23.60 -3.00 16.70
N ASN A 996 22.79 -2.76 15.68
CA ASN A 996 21.38 -3.18 15.61
C ASN A 996 20.60 -2.81 16.89
N HIS A 997 20.75 -1.56 17.34
CA HIS A 997 20.22 -1.05 18.62
C HIS A 997 20.74 -1.72 19.90
N ILE A 998 21.68 -2.67 19.81
CA ILE A 998 22.31 -3.33 20.96
C ILE A 998 23.60 -2.58 21.31
N LYS A 999 23.73 -2.12 22.56
CA LYS A 999 24.96 -1.52 23.07
C LYS A 999 26.00 -2.63 23.33
N PRO A 1000 27.15 -2.65 22.64
CA PRO A 1000 28.18 -3.65 22.90
C PRO A 1000 28.89 -3.36 24.24
N PRO A 1001 29.35 -4.39 24.95
CA PRO A 1001 30.04 -4.17 26.22
C PRO A 1001 31.46 -3.59 25.98
N TYR A 1002 31.90 -2.72 26.90
CA TYR A 1002 33.21 -2.03 26.84
C TYR A 1002 34.23 -2.54 27.86
N GLN A 1003 33.85 -3.47 28.75
CA GLN A 1003 34.68 -3.88 29.89
C GLN A 1003 35.58 -5.07 29.55
N ILE A 1004 36.86 -4.95 29.93
CA ILE A 1004 37.92 -5.93 29.70
C ILE A 1004 37.86 -7.01 30.80
N ASN A 1005 38.14 -8.29 30.44
CA ASN A 1005 38.27 -9.48 31.32
C ASN A 1005 37.09 -10.45 31.43
N LEU A 1006 36.30 -10.62 30.37
CA LEU A 1006 35.59 -11.90 30.20
C LEU A 1006 36.59 -12.95 29.69
N ALA A 1007 37.23 -13.67 30.62
CA ALA A 1007 38.01 -14.85 30.25
C ALA A 1007 37.09 -15.83 29.49
N PRO A 1008 37.53 -16.42 28.36
CA PRO A 1008 36.69 -17.28 27.52
C PRO A 1008 36.30 -18.62 28.16
N LYS A 1009 36.55 -18.84 29.46
CA LYS A 1009 36.15 -20.07 30.16
C LYS A 1009 34.63 -20.29 30.22
N HIS A 1010 33.82 -19.27 29.92
CA HIS A 1010 32.36 -19.40 29.78
C HIS A 1010 31.88 -19.50 28.32
N SER A 1011 32.77 -19.44 27.32
CA SER A 1011 32.36 -19.47 25.90
C SER A 1011 31.89 -20.85 25.42
N GLU A 1012 32.23 -21.93 26.14
CA GLU A 1012 31.73 -23.27 25.81
C GLU A 1012 30.24 -23.44 26.15
N SER A 1013 29.70 -22.68 27.10
CA SER A 1013 28.28 -22.73 27.48
C SER A 1013 27.35 -21.96 26.53
N PHE A 1014 27.89 -21.12 25.64
CA PHE A 1014 27.10 -20.32 24.68
C PHE A 1014 26.67 -21.09 23.41
N ARG A 1015 27.17 -22.32 23.19
CA ARG A 1015 26.82 -23.13 22.00
C ARG A 1015 25.46 -23.85 22.10
N GLY A 1016 24.68 -23.59 23.13
CA GLY A 1016 23.52 -24.41 23.48
C GLY A 1016 22.16 -23.97 22.93
N PHE A 1017 21.68 -22.75 23.20
CA PHE A 1017 20.22 -22.56 23.27
C PHE A 1017 19.63 -21.18 22.94
N SER A 1018 20.35 -20.24 22.31
CA SER A 1018 19.76 -18.93 21.95
C SER A 1018 19.61 -18.73 20.44
N SER A 1019 18.36 -18.63 19.97
CA SER A 1019 18.02 -18.13 18.63
C SER A 1019 18.21 -16.61 18.49
N ASN A 1020 18.53 -15.89 19.58
CA ASN A 1020 18.68 -14.44 19.59
C ASN A 1020 20.14 -14.01 19.38
N PRO A 1021 20.39 -12.93 18.61
CA PRO A 1021 21.73 -12.41 18.36
C PRO A 1021 22.40 -11.94 19.65
N SER A 1022 23.68 -12.25 19.83
CA SER A 1022 24.45 -11.88 21.03
C SER A 1022 25.86 -11.37 20.69
N VAL A 1023 26.35 -10.42 21.49
CA VAL A 1023 27.63 -9.70 21.24
C VAL A 1023 28.68 -10.13 22.24
N LEU A 1024 29.86 -10.53 21.75
CA LEU A 1024 31.01 -10.94 22.56
C LEU A 1024 32.20 -10.02 22.33
N ILE A 1025 32.87 -9.57 23.40
CA ILE A 1025 34.18 -8.91 23.29
C ILE A 1025 35.25 -9.99 23.15
N VAL A 1026 36.06 -9.88 22.10
CA VAL A 1026 37.14 -10.84 21.84
C VAL A 1026 38.50 -10.30 22.25
N ARG A 1027 38.78 -9.01 21.98
CA ARG A 1027 40.10 -8.42 22.22
C ARG A 1027 40.06 -6.89 22.35
N THR A 1028 40.93 -6.35 23.19
CA THR A 1028 41.18 -4.91 23.34
C THR A 1028 42.68 -4.64 23.52
N HIS A 1029 43.16 -3.46 23.14
CA HIS A 1029 44.53 -3.02 23.43
C HIS A 1029 44.56 -1.54 23.83
N LYS A 1030 45.19 -1.22 24.96
CA LYS A 1030 45.38 0.16 25.49
C LYS A 1030 44.10 1.03 25.38
N LEU A 1031 42.97 0.50 25.83
CA LEU A 1031 41.69 1.20 25.84
C LEU A 1031 41.54 2.00 27.13
N ASP A 1032 41.43 3.32 27.01
CA ASP A 1032 41.22 4.22 28.15
C ASP A 1032 39.77 4.71 28.21
N TYR A 1033 39.20 4.71 29.42
CA TYR A 1033 37.87 5.24 29.69
C TYR A 1033 37.96 6.73 30.01
N GLY A 1034 37.32 7.55 29.19
CA GLY A 1034 37.42 9.00 29.21
C GLY A 1034 37.85 9.54 27.85
N CYS A 1035 37.89 10.86 27.72
CA CYS A 1035 38.39 11.50 26.50
C CYS A 1035 39.11 12.79 26.87
N GLN A 1036 40.44 12.73 26.95
CA GLN A 1036 41.28 13.86 27.27
C GLN A 1036 41.54 14.72 26.02
N PRO A 1037 41.16 16.01 26.00
CA PRO A 1037 41.31 16.85 24.82
C PRO A 1037 42.76 16.96 24.32
N ILE A 1038 43.75 17.06 25.21
CA ILE A 1038 45.18 17.25 24.86
C ILE A 1038 45.77 16.06 24.09
N MET A 1039 45.18 14.87 24.22
CA MET A 1039 45.68 13.68 23.51
C MET A 1039 44.94 13.43 22.20
N THR A 1040 43.71 13.96 22.06
CA THR A 1040 42.78 13.54 21.01
C THR A 1040 42.25 14.68 20.13
N ILE A 1041 42.30 15.93 20.59
CA ILE A 1041 41.64 17.09 19.96
C ILE A 1041 42.58 18.30 19.89
N SER A 1042 43.32 18.58 20.96
CA SER A 1042 44.28 19.70 21.04
C SER A 1042 45.71 19.15 21.10
N GLY A 1043 46.69 19.93 20.62
CA GLY A 1043 48.10 19.53 20.63
C GLY A 1043 48.56 18.77 19.38
N SER A 1044 49.85 18.43 19.35
CA SER A 1044 50.52 17.89 18.16
C SER A 1044 50.18 16.43 17.85
N CYS A 1045 49.56 15.70 18.79
CA CYS A 1045 49.13 14.32 18.60
C CYS A 1045 47.74 14.17 17.96
N ALA A 1046 46.93 15.24 17.94
CA ALA A 1046 45.55 15.20 17.46
C ALA A 1046 45.40 14.85 15.97
N SER A 1047 46.46 15.05 15.17
CA SER A 1047 46.49 14.65 13.75
C SER A 1047 46.85 13.18 13.53
N GLY A 1048 47.10 12.40 14.58
CA GLY A 1048 47.51 11.00 14.49
C GLY A 1048 48.85 10.78 13.77
N PRO A 1049 49.95 11.42 14.19
CA PRO A 1049 51.20 11.40 13.42
C PRO A 1049 52.03 10.11 13.54
N CYS A 1050 51.64 9.16 14.39
CA CYS A 1050 52.35 7.92 14.61
C CYS A 1050 51.72 6.79 13.79
N LEU A 1051 52.55 6.05 13.06
CA LEU A 1051 52.13 4.94 12.21
C LEU A 1051 52.28 3.60 12.94
N HIS A 1052 51.72 2.55 12.32
CA HIS A 1052 51.86 1.16 12.74
C HIS A 1052 51.48 0.87 14.21
N GLY A 1053 50.58 1.66 14.78
CA GLY A 1053 50.13 1.52 16.17
C GLY A 1053 51.04 2.18 17.21
N GLY A 1054 51.95 3.06 16.79
CA GLY A 1054 52.72 3.90 17.70
C GLY A 1054 51.82 4.80 18.54
N THR A 1055 52.15 4.93 19.83
CA THR A 1055 51.41 5.79 20.76
C THR A 1055 52.02 7.20 20.75
N CYS A 1056 51.22 8.22 20.45
CA CYS A 1056 51.70 9.61 20.43
C CYS A 1056 51.66 10.22 21.83
N VAL A 1057 52.77 10.82 22.26
CA VAL A 1057 52.85 11.61 23.50
C VAL A 1057 53.33 13.03 23.22
N THR A 1058 52.72 14.01 23.89
CA THR A 1058 53.13 15.42 23.81
C THR A 1058 54.42 15.62 24.59
N GLY A 1059 55.49 16.09 23.94
CA GLY A 1059 56.81 16.21 24.57
C GLY A 1059 56.85 17.28 25.66
N SER A 1060 57.35 16.95 26.86
CA SER A 1060 57.56 17.94 27.92
C SER A 1060 58.97 18.58 27.83
N LYS A 1061 58.99 19.90 27.59
CA LYS A 1061 60.04 20.91 27.84
C LYS A 1061 61.19 21.11 26.81
N GLN A 1062 61.38 22.40 26.51
CA GLN A 1062 62.56 23.09 25.96
C GLN A 1062 62.89 22.94 24.46
N SER A 1063 61.97 23.37 23.59
CA SER A 1063 62.37 24.13 22.40
C SER A 1063 61.24 25.06 21.98
N SER A 1064 61.60 26.25 21.49
CA SER A 1064 60.71 27.36 21.12
C SER A 1064 59.91 27.13 19.83
N SER A 1065 59.36 25.92 19.64
CA SER A 1065 58.42 25.60 18.57
C SER A 1065 57.24 24.83 19.15
N SER A 1066 56.03 25.35 18.99
CA SER A 1066 54.76 24.87 19.53
C SER A 1066 54.27 23.50 18.99
N SER A 1067 55.16 22.62 18.54
CA SER A 1067 54.82 21.44 17.72
C SER A 1067 55.71 20.19 17.92
N SER A 1068 56.20 19.91 19.13
CA SER A 1068 56.97 18.67 19.38
C SER A 1068 56.11 17.54 19.95
N TYR A 1069 55.93 16.48 19.16
CA TYR A 1069 55.39 15.19 19.58
C TYR A 1069 56.48 14.12 19.52
N ILE A 1070 56.31 13.07 20.31
CA ILE A 1070 57.16 11.87 20.31
C ILE A 1070 56.25 10.66 20.08
N CYS A 1071 56.65 9.78 19.16
CA CYS A 1071 55.96 8.52 18.92
C CYS A 1071 56.68 7.40 19.69
N ASP A 1072 55.96 6.75 20.59
CA ASP A 1072 56.39 5.50 21.21
C ASP A 1072 56.08 4.33 20.27
N CYS A 1073 57.12 3.77 19.65
CA CYS A 1073 56.97 2.79 18.58
C CYS A 1073 56.85 1.35 19.10
N PRO A 1074 55.96 0.53 18.49
CA PRO A 1074 55.92 -0.89 18.81
C PRO A 1074 57.24 -1.60 18.49
N SER A 1075 57.48 -2.73 19.15
CA SER A 1075 58.64 -3.58 18.86
C SER A 1075 58.73 -3.88 17.36
N LEU A 1076 59.95 -3.77 16.79
CA LEU A 1076 60.28 -3.93 15.36
C LEU A 1076 60.00 -2.70 14.46
N PHE A 1077 59.40 -1.64 14.99
CA PHE A 1077 59.23 -0.37 14.29
C PHE A 1077 60.09 0.74 14.92
N HIS A 1078 60.59 1.65 14.09
CA HIS A 1078 61.43 2.77 14.49
C HIS A 1078 61.29 3.94 13.50
N GLY A 1079 61.94 5.07 13.79
CA GLY A 1079 61.77 6.31 13.04
C GLY A 1079 60.98 7.35 13.83
N ARG A 1080 60.83 8.56 13.26
CA ARG A 1080 60.17 9.68 13.96
C ARG A 1080 58.67 9.46 14.13
N HIS A 1081 58.08 8.67 13.24
CA HIS A 1081 56.65 8.37 13.13
C HIS A 1081 56.39 6.87 13.19
N CYS A 1082 57.37 6.06 13.62
CA CYS A 1082 57.31 4.60 13.55
C CYS A 1082 57.15 4.07 12.11
N GLU A 1083 57.65 4.83 11.13
CA GLU A 1083 57.45 4.57 9.70
C GLU A 1083 58.41 3.51 9.14
N ARG A 1084 59.48 3.15 9.87
CA ARG A 1084 60.52 2.23 9.42
C ARG A 1084 60.46 0.91 10.18
N THR A 1085 60.74 -0.18 9.49
CA THR A 1085 60.99 -1.48 10.09
C THR A 1085 62.18 -2.15 9.42
N ASN A 1086 62.92 -2.97 10.18
CA ASN A 1086 64.02 -3.77 9.64
C ASN A 1086 63.54 -5.11 9.06
N ASP A 1087 62.25 -5.45 9.23
CA ASP A 1087 61.65 -6.67 8.73
C ASP A 1087 60.58 -6.33 7.67
N ALA A 1088 60.95 -6.48 6.41
CA ALA A 1088 60.09 -6.19 5.27
C ALA A 1088 58.82 -7.09 5.23
N CYS A 1089 58.84 -8.24 5.90
CA CYS A 1089 57.70 -9.16 5.93
C CYS A 1089 56.56 -8.65 6.83
N LEU A 1090 56.83 -7.70 7.74
CA LEU A 1090 55.83 -7.14 8.65
C LEU A 1090 54.79 -6.27 7.96
N LEU A 1091 55.15 -5.62 6.83
CA LEU A 1091 54.27 -4.70 6.08
C LEU A 1091 53.82 -5.27 4.73
N ALA A 1092 54.47 -6.33 4.23
CA ALA A 1092 54.15 -6.99 2.97
C ALA A 1092 53.62 -8.41 3.22
N PRO A 1093 52.30 -8.62 3.32
CA PRO A 1093 51.76 -9.95 3.50
C PRO A 1093 51.96 -10.76 2.22
N CYS A 1094 52.50 -11.98 2.33
CA CYS A 1094 52.35 -12.95 1.26
C CYS A 1094 50.85 -13.20 1.01
N TYR A 1095 50.45 -13.27 -0.26
CA TYR A 1095 49.07 -13.58 -0.66
C TYR A 1095 48.62 -14.92 -0.04
N ASN A 1096 47.33 -15.06 0.23
CA ASN A 1096 46.69 -16.31 0.68
C ASN A 1096 47.20 -16.91 2.00
N GLY A 1097 47.76 -16.10 2.90
CA GLY A 1097 48.23 -16.63 4.18
C GLY A 1097 49.61 -17.27 4.13
N GLY A 1098 50.39 -17.04 3.07
CA GLY A 1098 51.81 -17.38 3.06
C GLY A 1098 52.53 -16.73 4.25
N ARG A 1099 53.42 -17.50 4.87
CA ARG A 1099 54.34 -17.03 5.91
C ARG A 1099 55.73 -16.86 5.33
#